data_AF-A0A8T1FS53-F1
#
_entry.id   AF-A0A8T1FS53-F1
#
_cell.length_a   1.000
_cell.length_b   1.000
_cell.length_c   1.000
_cell.angle_alpha   90.00
_cell.angle_beta   90.00
_cell.angle_gamma   90.00
#
_symmetry.space_group_name_H-M   'P 1'
#
loop_
_entity.id
_entity.type
_entity.pdbx_description
1 polymer ?
#
loop_
_entity_poly.entity_id
_entity_poly.type
_entity_poly.pdbx_seq_one_letter_code
_entity_poly.pdbx_strand_id
1 'polypeptide(L)'
;MSVNGIPFGLCHRGSSGSSMYGSDMDINVEYLSSNEEFHTSVPAAMCDAVATSHSVTSIGKSLLTGQPIPGESSRILKAALGFSLNASPCSCKSTPRPCIFIHGQGIKQEMAENQDSFPTRYWGNMTDHAPCCTSIKFAVLNTVNNSWTDDEQQQKVCDRALAVSETSIKSRISDTITITHSMGALMLGGAIASGKCNLAPSTTWISTGAPMRGSMGSDYLQGSCDGETNRIMEKLANITGRCPVSTAIRSLAYEHGDYASVKLNRAYKEAQDVYRTHVKAAMCSYKHSGLISNYQWQFWLLGKVVPHKTPHNDGMVEFHSCAGGIPEAKFGNNYRDQFYVTKLNHFDVAFQSGDALLDEAKMPMKWRTATEVHGQSAFSVLANPIVSSDTTSVLYNTFTSFAEDGMLFNYSLVDGVAYVSHSFLDGSENPQVQCMDTNMLPPVNAIVAALSNAEVVATILASNGKAISCSSGNSFRTSVNGIEFGLCFSSSSGFMMYGSDMDIKVEYAEKNTPILAPKMDKNAKTACEIVSSPSSVTSIGKSLLTGEEIVVDARNLMAAFDFSMDESCSCKSEPRPCVFIHGLGVLTEEEENLDTYDYWGNMTGHTPCCSTTKYAVLNTVNNSWTDHIQQQKVCDHILEVSETSKGRKVSDTIIVSHSMGGLMVAGAIANGLCSLDKSTTWVSTGSPITGSMASDYFQESCKDQTNLFMEKFVETTGFCPADDGIKSLAYIHERYSNPILDVAYEAAQRAYRDNVYALMCSNSYSGIISSYQVGFWALGSVVSHKSRKNDGMVEFHSCAGGIPASKFGDDYRDRFYVSKLNHYDVAFRGGDALLDKAKMPVKWFECLL
;
A
#
# COMPACT_ATOMS: atom_id res chain seq x y z
N MET A 1 -20.92 -24.69 17.49
CA MET A 1 -20.90 -25.82 16.54
C MET A 1 -21.68 -25.42 15.29
N SER A 2 -21.68 -26.20 14.21
CA SER A 2 -22.60 -25.97 13.09
C SER A 2 -23.36 -27.24 12.72
N VAL A 3 -24.60 -27.06 12.26
CA VAL A 3 -25.45 -28.12 11.70
C VAL A 3 -25.83 -27.68 10.29
N ASN A 4 -25.47 -28.46 9.27
CA ASN A 4 -25.67 -28.12 7.85
C ASN A 4 -25.19 -26.69 7.49
N GLY A 5 -24.09 -26.23 8.08
CA GLY A 5 -23.51 -24.91 7.86
C GLY A 5 -24.05 -23.79 8.77
N ILE A 6 -25.19 -23.98 9.43
CA ILE A 6 -25.79 -22.98 10.32
C ILE A 6 -25.11 -23.01 11.70
N PRO A 7 -24.65 -21.87 12.26
CA PRO A 7 -23.98 -21.83 13.57
C PRO A 7 -24.97 -21.94 14.73
N PHE A 8 -24.66 -22.80 15.71
CA PHE A 8 -25.38 -22.96 16.97
C PHE A 8 -24.43 -22.83 18.17
N GLY A 9 -24.89 -22.12 19.20
CA GLY A 9 -24.30 -22.15 20.55
C GLY A 9 -24.78 -23.38 21.31
N LEU A 10 -23.86 -24.21 21.83
CA LEU A 10 -24.20 -25.42 22.59
C LEU A 10 -23.93 -25.19 24.08
N CYS A 11 -24.93 -25.43 24.93
CA CYS A 11 -24.82 -25.38 26.38
C CYS A 11 -25.14 -26.76 26.98
N HIS A 12 -24.15 -27.39 27.60
CA HIS A 12 -24.30 -28.70 28.25
C HIS A 12 -24.60 -28.53 29.74
N ARG A 13 -25.62 -29.24 30.24
CA ARG A 13 -26.11 -29.13 31.63
C ARG A 13 -25.85 -30.42 32.43
N GLY A 14 -24.75 -31.11 32.14
CA GLY A 14 -24.38 -32.35 32.81
C GLY A 14 -25.41 -33.46 32.55
N SER A 15 -25.76 -34.20 33.60
CA SER A 15 -26.74 -35.31 33.53
C SER A 15 -28.18 -34.90 33.22
N SER A 16 -28.48 -33.59 33.10
CA SER A 16 -29.83 -33.10 32.77
C SER A 16 -30.08 -32.88 31.28
N GLY A 17 -29.04 -32.99 30.43
CA GLY A 17 -29.17 -32.83 28.98
C GLY A 17 -28.24 -31.78 28.37
N SER A 18 -28.60 -31.33 27.16
CA SER A 18 -27.94 -30.23 26.46
C SER A 18 -28.93 -29.40 25.65
N SER A 19 -28.73 -28.09 25.63
CA SER A 19 -29.50 -27.14 24.84
C SER A 19 -28.62 -26.56 23.73
N MET A 20 -29.15 -26.53 22.51
CA MET A 20 -28.57 -25.82 21.37
C MET A 20 -29.39 -24.57 21.10
N TYR A 21 -28.71 -23.44 20.94
CA TYR A 21 -29.29 -22.12 20.71
C TYR A 21 -28.89 -21.65 19.32
N GLY A 22 -29.87 -21.37 18.47
CA GLY A 22 -29.70 -20.87 17.11
C GLY A 22 -30.35 -19.49 16.93
N SER A 23 -30.14 -18.86 15.78
CA SER A 23 -30.83 -17.61 15.41
C SER A 23 -32.35 -17.78 15.29
N ASP A 24 -32.80 -18.94 14.82
CA ASP A 24 -34.18 -19.17 14.37
C ASP A 24 -34.90 -20.29 15.15
N MET A 25 -34.17 -21.16 15.86
CA MET A 25 -34.74 -22.15 16.77
C MET A 25 -33.77 -22.59 17.86
N ASP A 26 -34.33 -22.94 19.02
CA ASP A 26 -33.63 -23.64 20.09
C ASP A 26 -34.00 -25.13 20.09
N ILE A 27 -33.03 -26.01 20.32
CA ILE A 27 -33.22 -27.46 20.40
C ILE A 27 -32.78 -27.93 21.79
N ASN A 28 -33.70 -28.52 22.55
CA ASN A 28 -33.40 -29.10 23.86
C ASN A 28 -33.37 -30.63 23.74
N VAL A 29 -32.30 -31.23 24.27
CA VAL A 29 -32.11 -32.69 24.34
C VAL A 29 -32.03 -33.08 25.80
N GLU A 30 -33.01 -33.83 26.27
CA GLU A 30 -33.07 -34.39 27.64
C GLU A 30 -32.68 -35.88 27.60
N TYR A 31 -31.96 -36.35 28.63
CA TYR A 31 -31.63 -37.76 28.75
C TYR A 31 -32.73 -38.49 29.52
N LEU A 32 -33.34 -39.49 28.89
CA LEU A 32 -34.31 -40.37 29.55
C LEU A 32 -33.60 -41.37 30.48
N SER A 33 -34.21 -41.66 31.63
CA SER A 33 -33.64 -42.53 32.67
C SER A 33 -33.82 -44.03 32.41
N SER A 34 -34.52 -44.42 31.34
CA SER A 34 -34.77 -45.80 30.93
C SER A 34 -34.89 -45.91 29.41
N ASN A 35 -34.39 -47.00 28.83
CA ASN A 35 -34.65 -47.33 27.42
C ASN A 35 -36.14 -47.67 27.23
N GLU A 36 -36.85 -46.90 26.42
CA GLU A 36 -38.09 -47.34 25.80
C GLU A 36 -37.74 -48.05 24.47
N GLU A 37 -38.14 -49.33 24.34
CA GLU A 37 -37.99 -50.05 23.08
C GLU A 37 -39.15 -49.72 22.12
N PHE A 38 -38.84 -48.98 21.06
CA PHE A 38 -39.81 -48.68 20.00
C PHE A 38 -39.98 -49.89 19.06
N HIS A 39 -41.02 -50.69 19.27
CA HIS A 39 -41.39 -51.77 18.36
C HIS A 39 -42.12 -51.25 17.12
N THR A 40 -41.51 -51.41 15.94
CA THR A 40 -42.11 -51.07 14.65
C THR A 40 -42.86 -52.27 14.05
N SER A 41 -44.05 -52.03 13.49
CA SER A 41 -44.94 -53.07 12.95
C SER A 41 -44.64 -53.50 11.51
N VAL A 42 -43.51 -53.05 10.93
CA VAL A 42 -43.15 -53.26 9.52
C VAL A 42 -41.71 -53.82 9.42
N PRO A 43 -41.44 -54.85 8.59
CA PRO A 43 -40.09 -55.39 8.43
C PRO A 43 -39.11 -54.36 7.86
N ALA A 44 -37.94 -54.22 8.49
CA ALA A 44 -36.91 -53.24 8.12
C ALA A 44 -36.35 -53.39 6.68
N ALA A 45 -36.62 -54.51 6.01
CA ALA A 45 -36.19 -54.77 4.63
C ALA A 45 -37.00 -54.01 3.55
N MET A 46 -37.96 -53.17 3.93
CA MET A 46 -38.80 -52.39 2.99
C MET A 46 -38.61 -50.87 3.06
N CYS A 47 -37.57 -50.38 3.74
CA CYS A 47 -37.25 -48.95 3.83
C CYS A 47 -35.75 -48.70 3.62
N ASP A 48 -35.41 -47.69 2.82
CA ASP A 48 -34.02 -47.29 2.59
C ASP A 48 -33.44 -46.53 3.80
N ALA A 49 -32.18 -46.82 4.13
CA ALA A 49 -31.46 -46.18 5.24
C ALA A 49 -31.01 -44.77 4.85
N VAL A 50 -31.82 -43.76 5.20
CA VAL A 50 -31.54 -42.32 4.94
C VAL A 50 -30.57 -41.65 5.92
N ALA A 51 -30.03 -42.39 6.90
CA ALA A 51 -29.04 -41.88 7.86
C ALA A 51 -27.92 -42.89 8.09
N THR A 52 -26.68 -42.39 8.17
CA THR A 52 -25.46 -43.20 8.42
C THR A 52 -24.94 -43.03 9.84
N SER A 53 -24.30 -44.07 10.39
CA SER A 53 -23.61 -44.00 11.68
C SER A 53 -22.36 -43.12 11.59
N HIS A 54 -22.21 -42.16 12.49
CA HIS A 54 -21.06 -41.25 12.54
C HIS A 54 -20.13 -41.58 13.72
N SER A 55 -18.82 -41.47 13.51
CA SER A 55 -17.82 -41.62 14.58
C SER A 55 -17.86 -40.41 15.51
N VAL A 56 -18.13 -40.64 16.79
CA VAL A 56 -18.27 -39.59 17.80
C VAL A 56 -16.92 -39.34 18.49
N THR A 57 -16.54 -38.06 18.68
CA THR A 57 -15.34 -37.67 19.45
C THR A 57 -15.48 -37.99 20.93
N SER A 58 -14.40 -37.95 21.72
CA SER A 58 -14.45 -38.14 23.18
C SER A 58 -15.41 -37.16 23.85
N ILE A 59 -15.34 -35.88 23.49
CA ILE A 59 -16.26 -34.83 23.97
C ILE A 59 -17.69 -35.12 23.49
N GLY A 60 -17.89 -35.47 22.21
CA GLY A 60 -19.21 -35.83 21.70
C GLY A 60 -19.81 -37.05 22.41
N LYS A 61 -18.99 -38.03 22.81
CA LYS A 61 -19.42 -39.20 23.58
C LYS A 61 -19.89 -38.79 24.97
N SER A 62 -19.10 -37.99 25.69
CA SER A 62 -19.52 -37.38 26.97
C SER A 62 -20.83 -36.60 26.83
N LEU A 63 -20.99 -35.81 25.76
CA LEU A 63 -22.19 -35.03 25.43
C LEU A 63 -23.40 -35.87 24.95
N LEU A 64 -23.22 -37.13 24.57
CA LEU A 64 -24.32 -38.04 24.18
C LEU A 64 -24.68 -39.03 25.29
N THR A 65 -23.79 -39.24 26.27
CA THR A 65 -23.99 -40.20 27.38
C THR A 65 -24.07 -39.53 28.76
N GLY A 66 -24.06 -38.19 28.84
CA GLY A 66 -24.10 -37.43 30.08
C GLY A 66 -22.88 -37.63 31.01
N GLN A 67 -21.76 -38.14 30.49
CA GLN A 67 -20.55 -38.39 31.29
C GLN A 67 -19.73 -37.11 31.46
N PRO A 68 -19.08 -36.89 32.63
CA PRO A 68 -18.25 -35.71 32.85
C PRO A 68 -17.09 -35.64 31.84
N ILE A 69 -16.80 -34.43 31.35
CA ILE A 69 -15.71 -34.18 30.42
C ILE A 69 -14.39 -34.17 31.22
N PRO A 70 -13.41 -35.05 30.93
CA PRO A 70 -12.14 -35.07 31.66
C PRO A 70 -11.32 -33.81 31.39
N GLY A 71 -10.83 -33.18 32.45
CA GLY A 71 -9.85 -32.11 32.36
C GLY A 71 -8.44 -32.67 32.51
N GLU A 72 -7.68 -32.73 31.42
CA GLU A 72 -6.25 -33.07 31.46
C GLU A 72 -5.37 -31.83 31.29
N SER A 73 -4.24 -31.85 32.01
CA SER A 73 -3.29 -30.75 32.07
C SER A 73 -2.17 -30.92 31.04
N SER A 74 -2.28 -30.21 29.92
CA SER A 74 -1.12 -29.90 29.07
C SER A 74 -1.35 -28.54 28.40
N ARG A 75 -0.69 -27.49 28.90
CA ARG A 75 -0.70 -26.15 28.28
C ARG A 75 0.37 -26.11 27.19
N ILE A 76 -0.04 -26.22 25.93
CA ILE A 76 0.83 -26.07 24.75
C ILE A 76 0.08 -25.23 23.70
N LEU A 77 0.81 -24.33 23.06
CA LEU A 77 0.29 -23.13 22.39
C LEU A 77 -0.53 -23.35 21.11
N LYS A 78 -1.42 -22.38 20.89
CA LYS A 78 -1.48 -21.63 19.63
C LYS A 78 -0.92 -20.22 19.91
N ALA A 79 -0.03 -19.71 19.07
CA ALA A 79 0.40 -18.33 19.15
C ALA A 79 -0.50 -17.46 18.28
N ALA A 80 -0.86 -16.28 18.78
CA ALA A 80 -1.27 -15.15 17.96
C ALA A 80 -0.25 -14.04 18.20
N LEU A 81 0.46 -13.67 17.13
CA LEU A 81 1.35 -12.52 17.12
C LEU A 81 0.53 -11.32 16.66
N GLY A 82 0.23 -10.42 17.58
CA GLY A 82 -0.43 -9.15 17.27
C GLY A 82 0.61 -8.12 16.88
N PHE A 83 0.67 -7.74 15.62
CA PHE A 83 1.52 -6.66 15.15
C PHE A 83 0.78 -5.35 15.35
N SER A 84 1.41 -4.39 16.03
CA SER A 84 0.87 -3.05 16.21
C SER A 84 1.90 -2.06 15.71
N LEU A 85 1.63 -1.45 14.55
CA LEU A 85 2.41 -0.28 14.15
C LEU A 85 2.10 0.84 15.15
N ASN A 86 3.14 1.38 15.80
CA ASN A 86 2.98 2.17 17.02
C ASN A 86 2.57 3.62 16.70
N ALA A 87 1.33 3.79 16.25
CA ALA A 87 0.66 5.06 16.12
C ALA A 87 -0.36 5.20 17.25
N SER A 88 -0.12 6.15 18.16
CA SER A 88 -1.12 6.54 19.17
C SER A 88 -2.41 6.96 18.45
N PRO A 89 -3.56 6.28 18.67
CA PRO A 89 -4.79 6.63 17.96
C PRO A 89 -5.21 8.06 18.32
N CYS A 90 -5.53 8.85 17.30
CA CYS A 90 -5.93 10.25 17.48
C CYS A 90 -7.31 10.33 18.15
N SER A 91 -7.32 10.51 19.48
CA SER A 91 -8.56 10.78 20.22
C SER A 91 -9.27 12.03 19.68
N CYS A 92 -10.61 12.00 19.64
CA CYS A 92 -11.37 13.16 19.17
C CYS A 92 -11.09 14.41 20.02
N LYS A 93 -10.71 15.51 19.35
CA LYS A 93 -10.39 16.82 19.97
C LYS A 93 -11.63 17.72 20.16
N SER A 94 -12.84 17.19 20.01
CA SER A 94 -14.11 17.91 20.17
C SER A 94 -15.16 17.00 20.81
N THR A 95 -16.32 17.53 21.19
CA THR A 95 -17.46 16.68 21.59
C THR A 95 -17.88 15.80 20.40
N PRO A 96 -17.90 14.46 20.55
CA PRO A 96 -18.41 13.56 19.52
C PRO A 96 -19.88 13.85 19.23
N ARG A 97 -20.25 13.82 17.94
CA ARG A 97 -21.57 14.25 17.43
C ARG A 97 -21.98 13.42 16.22
N PRO A 98 -23.27 13.32 15.86
CA PRO A 98 -23.71 12.72 14.61
C PRO A 98 -23.05 13.36 13.38
N CYS A 99 -22.67 12.53 12.40
CA CYS A 99 -22.02 12.95 11.17
C CYS A 99 -22.89 12.70 9.94
N ILE A 100 -22.90 13.64 9.00
CA ILE A 100 -23.62 13.54 7.72
C ILE A 100 -22.69 13.83 6.54
N PHE A 101 -22.56 12.84 5.66
CA PHE A 101 -21.77 12.90 4.43
C PHE A 101 -22.68 13.24 3.24
N ILE A 102 -22.35 14.33 2.53
CA ILE A 102 -23.10 14.86 1.39
C ILE A 102 -22.20 14.79 0.16
N HIS A 103 -22.54 13.90 -0.76
CA HIS A 103 -21.75 13.66 -1.98
C HIS A 103 -21.93 14.78 -3.02
N GLY A 104 -21.03 14.78 -4.01
CA GLY A 104 -21.05 15.66 -5.16
C GLY A 104 -21.69 15.03 -6.40
N GLN A 105 -21.21 15.44 -7.57
CA GLN A 105 -21.75 15.02 -8.87
C GLN A 105 -21.61 13.49 -9.07
N GLY A 106 -22.59 12.88 -9.75
CA GLY A 106 -22.45 11.52 -10.30
C GLY A 106 -23.53 10.51 -9.90
N ILE A 107 -24.41 10.83 -8.95
CA ILE A 107 -25.46 9.89 -8.48
C ILE A 107 -26.80 10.23 -9.12
N LYS A 108 -27.40 9.27 -9.83
CA LYS A 108 -28.69 9.44 -10.51
C LYS A 108 -29.89 8.91 -9.69
N GLN A 109 -29.65 7.91 -8.85
CA GLN A 109 -30.69 7.27 -8.02
C GLN A 109 -30.69 7.90 -6.63
N GLU A 110 -31.68 8.75 -6.37
CA GLU A 110 -31.94 9.36 -5.07
C GLU A 110 -32.58 8.36 -4.10
N MET A 111 -32.33 8.51 -2.80
CA MET A 111 -33.00 7.74 -1.75
C MET A 111 -33.84 8.67 -0.86
N ALA A 112 -34.95 8.15 -0.34
CA ALA A 112 -35.94 8.94 0.39
C ALA A 112 -35.48 9.41 1.78
N GLU A 113 -34.50 8.73 2.37
CA GLU A 113 -33.97 8.99 3.72
C GLU A 113 -32.43 8.96 3.77
N ASN A 114 -31.86 9.39 4.89
CA ASN A 114 -30.42 9.25 5.15
C ASN A 114 -30.05 7.78 5.36
N GLN A 115 -28.96 7.33 4.75
CA GLN A 115 -28.50 5.95 4.81
C GLN A 115 -27.34 5.78 5.80
N ASP A 116 -27.20 4.59 6.40
CA ASP A 116 -26.04 4.22 7.24
C ASP A 116 -24.81 3.80 6.42
N SER A 117 -24.98 3.53 5.12
CA SER A 117 -23.90 3.25 4.16
C SER A 117 -24.21 3.92 2.81
N PHE A 118 -23.17 4.19 2.01
CA PHE A 118 -23.36 4.72 0.66
C PHE A 118 -23.64 3.57 -0.33
N PRO A 119 -24.66 3.67 -1.22
CA PRO A 119 -25.03 2.57 -2.12
C PRO A 119 -24.05 2.32 -3.28
N THR A 120 -22.94 3.06 -3.35
CA THR A 120 -21.88 2.93 -4.37
C THR A 120 -20.52 3.22 -3.74
N ARG A 121 -19.41 2.90 -4.44
CA ARG A 121 -18.03 3.19 -3.99
C ARG A 121 -17.65 4.70 -4.06
N TYR A 122 -18.57 5.61 -3.74
CA TYR A 122 -18.33 7.07 -3.81
C TYR A 122 -17.44 7.59 -2.67
N TRP A 123 -17.61 7.03 -1.47
CA TRP A 123 -16.88 7.41 -0.26
C TRP A 123 -15.97 6.27 0.19
N GLY A 124 -14.83 6.60 0.77
CA GLY A 124 -14.03 5.66 1.55
C GLY A 124 -14.77 5.14 2.79
N ASN A 125 -14.30 4.02 3.35
CA ASN A 125 -14.81 3.52 4.61
C ASN A 125 -14.32 4.40 5.77
N MET A 126 -15.23 5.21 6.33
CA MET A 126 -14.91 6.14 7.42
C MET A 126 -15.21 5.60 8.82
N THR A 127 -15.69 4.36 8.94
CA THR A 127 -16.23 3.79 10.20
C THR A 127 -15.23 3.88 11.36
N ASP A 128 -14.00 3.43 11.14
CA ASP A 128 -12.94 3.43 12.16
C ASP A 128 -12.06 4.70 12.11
N HIS A 129 -12.18 5.50 11.04
CA HIS A 129 -11.41 6.72 10.81
C HIS A 129 -12.19 7.99 11.19
N ALA A 130 -13.30 7.91 11.92
CA ALA A 130 -14.09 9.07 12.29
C ALA A 130 -14.37 9.16 13.80
N PRO A 131 -13.34 9.25 14.67
CA PRO A 131 -13.49 9.17 16.14
C PRO A 131 -14.32 10.32 16.76
N CYS A 132 -14.67 11.34 16.00
CA CYS A 132 -15.58 12.42 16.40
C CYS A 132 -17.04 12.21 16.00
N CYS A 133 -17.35 11.12 15.27
CA CYS A 133 -18.69 10.77 14.84
C CYS A 133 -19.31 9.78 15.82
N THR A 134 -20.45 10.12 16.43
CA THR A 134 -21.25 9.15 17.23
C THR A 134 -22.11 8.26 16.35
N SER A 135 -22.39 8.71 15.13
CA SER A 135 -23.03 7.97 14.05
C SER A 135 -22.57 8.55 12.72
N ILE A 136 -22.59 7.74 11.66
CA ILE A 136 -22.30 8.18 10.30
C ILE A 136 -23.57 7.96 9.48
N LYS A 137 -24.03 9.03 8.84
CA LYS A 137 -25.15 9.01 7.89
C LYS A 137 -24.71 9.58 6.54
N PHE A 138 -25.41 9.17 5.49
CA PHE A 138 -25.16 9.58 4.12
C PHE A 138 -26.43 10.12 3.47
N ALA A 139 -26.34 11.32 2.88
CA ALA A 139 -27.42 11.91 2.10
C ALA A 139 -27.27 11.49 0.62
N VAL A 140 -28.10 10.57 0.14
CA VAL A 140 -28.07 10.10 -1.26
C VAL A 140 -29.10 10.89 -2.10
N LEU A 141 -28.64 11.77 -2.97
CA LEU A 141 -29.44 12.73 -3.73
C LEU A 141 -29.18 12.62 -5.24
N ASN A 142 -30.12 13.05 -6.09
CA ASN A 142 -29.89 13.09 -7.53
C ASN A 142 -28.96 14.25 -7.92
N THR A 143 -27.68 13.95 -8.10
CA THR A 143 -26.63 14.90 -8.51
C THR A 143 -26.15 14.69 -9.95
N VAL A 144 -27.01 14.12 -10.80
CA VAL A 144 -26.82 14.06 -12.26
C VAL A 144 -27.82 14.99 -12.96
N ASN A 145 -29.10 14.88 -12.59
CA ASN A 145 -30.19 15.58 -13.27
C ASN A 145 -30.51 16.97 -12.70
N ASN A 146 -30.09 17.26 -11.47
CA ASN A 146 -30.37 18.51 -10.76
C ASN A 146 -29.09 19.35 -10.63
N SER A 147 -29.22 20.67 -10.73
CA SER A 147 -28.12 21.61 -10.47
C SER A 147 -27.97 21.88 -8.97
N TRP A 148 -26.77 22.25 -8.50
CA TRP A 148 -26.58 22.70 -7.12
C TRP A 148 -27.31 24.02 -6.78
N THR A 149 -27.68 24.78 -7.82
CA THR A 149 -28.50 26.00 -7.76
C THR A 149 -30.01 25.74 -7.82
N ASP A 150 -30.44 24.47 -7.86
CA ASP A 150 -31.86 24.13 -7.86
C ASP A 150 -32.47 24.27 -6.45
N ASP A 151 -33.68 24.82 -6.38
CA ASP A 151 -34.33 25.22 -5.12
C ASP A 151 -34.84 24.01 -4.31
N GLU A 152 -35.29 22.95 -4.99
CA GLU A 152 -35.72 21.69 -4.36
C GLU A 152 -34.49 20.88 -3.90
N GLN A 153 -33.44 20.83 -4.73
CA GLN A 153 -32.16 20.19 -4.39
C GLN A 153 -31.51 20.82 -3.15
N GLN A 154 -31.55 22.16 -3.04
CA GLN A 154 -31.07 22.88 -1.86
C GLN A 154 -31.91 22.59 -0.62
N GLN A 155 -33.23 22.55 -0.74
CA GLN A 155 -34.12 22.18 0.36
C GLN A 155 -33.81 20.75 0.85
N LYS A 156 -33.69 19.78 -0.07
CA LYS A 156 -33.32 18.40 0.25
C LYS A 156 -32.02 18.29 1.03
N VAL A 157 -30.98 19.06 0.66
CA VAL A 157 -29.71 19.08 1.40
C VAL A 157 -29.89 19.58 2.84
N CYS A 158 -30.68 20.64 3.05
CA CYS A 158 -31.01 21.10 4.38
C CYS A 158 -31.80 20.04 5.17
N ASP A 159 -32.85 19.46 4.59
CA ASP A 159 -33.69 18.46 5.25
C ASP A 159 -32.88 17.22 5.67
N ARG A 160 -31.98 16.75 4.79
CA ARG A 160 -31.04 15.65 5.08
C ARG A 160 -30.12 15.97 6.25
N ALA A 161 -29.58 17.19 6.33
CA ALA A 161 -28.70 17.59 7.43
C ALA A 161 -29.47 17.83 8.75
N LEU A 162 -30.70 18.37 8.69
CA LEU A 162 -31.56 18.59 9.86
C LEU A 162 -31.98 17.25 10.51
N ALA A 163 -32.30 16.23 9.71
CA ALA A 163 -32.75 14.92 10.17
C ALA A 163 -31.68 14.06 10.89
N VAL A 164 -30.46 14.56 11.06
CA VAL A 164 -29.31 13.81 11.62
C VAL A 164 -29.16 14.01 13.13
N SER A 165 -29.68 15.11 13.67
CA SER A 165 -29.64 15.43 15.10
C SER A 165 -31.00 15.89 15.58
N GLU A 166 -31.52 15.26 16.65
CA GLU A 166 -32.78 15.62 17.31
C GLU A 166 -32.79 17.04 17.90
N THR A 167 -31.61 17.66 18.08
CA THR A 167 -31.48 19.05 18.56
C THR A 167 -31.56 20.09 17.43
N SER A 168 -31.68 19.65 16.18
CA SER A 168 -31.98 20.52 15.04
C SER A 168 -33.43 20.99 15.11
N ILE A 169 -33.67 22.30 14.98
CA ILE A 169 -34.99 22.90 15.16
C ILE A 169 -35.31 23.81 13.97
N LYS A 170 -36.46 23.57 13.33
CA LYS A 170 -36.89 24.28 12.11
C LYS A 170 -35.80 24.18 11.04
N SER A 171 -35.22 25.32 10.63
CA SER A 171 -34.16 25.41 9.63
C SER A 171 -32.74 25.50 10.22
N ARG A 172 -32.56 25.26 11.53
CA ARG A 172 -31.26 25.32 12.20
C ARG A 172 -30.69 23.93 12.47
N ILE A 173 -29.58 23.62 11.81
CA ILE A 173 -28.82 22.37 11.97
C ILE A 173 -27.95 22.51 13.21
N SER A 174 -28.16 21.65 14.22
CA SER A 174 -27.48 21.68 15.52
C SER A 174 -26.70 20.38 15.78
N ASP A 175 -25.65 20.47 16.59
CA ASP A 175 -24.88 19.34 17.13
C ASP A 175 -24.46 18.28 16.09
N THR A 176 -24.18 18.73 14.86
CA THR A 176 -23.89 17.84 13.71
C THR A 176 -22.51 18.15 13.14
N ILE A 177 -21.80 17.14 12.63
CA ILE A 177 -20.62 17.34 11.78
C ILE A 177 -21.05 17.05 10.34
N THR A 178 -20.98 18.06 9.48
CA THR A 178 -21.36 17.95 8.07
C THR A 178 -20.10 17.83 7.22
N ILE A 179 -19.95 16.74 6.49
CA ILE A 179 -18.84 16.47 5.57
C ILE A 179 -19.37 16.59 4.14
N THR A 180 -18.80 17.49 3.35
CA THR A 180 -19.20 17.68 1.95
C THR A 180 -18.04 17.36 1.00
N HIS A 181 -18.32 16.65 -0.09
CA HIS A 181 -17.38 16.44 -1.19
C HIS A 181 -17.87 17.06 -2.49
N SER A 182 -16.97 17.70 -3.24
CA SER A 182 -17.22 18.18 -4.60
C SER A 182 -18.48 19.07 -4.64
N MET A 183 -19.38 18.87 -5.60
CA MET A 183 -20.64 19.64 -5.74
C MET A 183 -21.50 19.66 -4.46
N GLY A 184 -21.37 18.69 -3.54
CA GLY A 184 -22.12 18.66 -2.28
C GLY A 184 -21.84 19.88 -1.39
N ALA A 185 -20.63 20.43 -1.48
CA ALA A 185 -20.27 21.66 -0.77
C ALA A 185 -21.02 22.88 -1.34
N LEU A 186 -21.16 22.96 -2.67
CA LEU A 186 -21.94 24.00 -3.33
C LEU A 186 -23.43 23.90 -3.00
N MET A 187 -23.99 22.68 -2.96
CA MET A 187 -25.40 22.49 -2.62
C MET A 187 -25.69 23.02 -1.20
N LEU A 188 -24.83 22.69 -0.22
CA LEU A 188 -24.98 23.17 1.15
C LEU A 188 -24.73 24.68 1.29
N GLY A 189 -23.66 25.20 0.67
CA GLY A 189 -23.34 26.62 0.66
C GLY A 189 -24.44 27.47 0.03
N GLY A 190 -24.97 27.01 -1.11
CA GLY A 190 -26.10 27.62 -1.81
C GLY A 190 -27.39 27.57 -0.99
N ALA A 191 -27.71 26.45 -0.34
CA ALA A 191 -28.91 26.31 0.50
C ALA A 191 -28.87 27.21 1.75
N ILE A 192 -27.69 27.41 2.35
CA ILE A 192 -27.53 28.37 3.45
C ILE A 192 -27.62 29.81 2.92
N ALA A 193 -27.01 30.11 1.77
CA ALA A 193 -27.06 31.44 1.15
C ALA A 193 -28.48 31.86 0.75
N SER A 194 -29.30 30.91 0.27
CA SER A 194 -30.72 31.12 -0.04
C SER A 194 -31.64 31.08 1.19
N GLY A 195 -31.08 30.86 2.39
CA GLY A 195 -31.81 30.91 3.66
C GLY A 195 -32.63 29.67 4.00
N LYS A 196 -32.45 28.56 3.26
CA LYS A 196 -33.15 27.27 3.47
C LYS A 196 -32.79 26.66 4.82
N CYS A 197 -31.52 26.77 5.21
CA CYS A 197 -31.04 26.40 6.55
C CYS A 197 -29.88 27.27 7.05
N ASN A 198 -29.58 27.16 8.35
CA ASN A 198 -28.41 27.77 8.99
C ASN A 198 -27.73 26.78 9.94
N LEU A 199 -26.43 27.00 10.19
CA LEU A 199 -25.63 26.16 11.08
C LEU A 199 -25.58 26.79 12.49
N ALA A 200 -25.87 26.00 13.52
CA ALA A 200 -25.64 26.40 14.90
C ALA A 200 -24.12 26.46 15.22
N PRO A 201 -23.69 27.20 16.26
CA PRO A 201 -22.31 27.16 16.74
C PRO A 201 -21.80 25.77 17.17
N SER A 202 -22.72 24.85 17.50
CA SER A 202 -22.40 23.45 17.81
C SER A 202 -22.37 22.53 16.59
N THR A 203 -22.47 23.08 15.38
CA THR A 203 -22.34 22.36 14.11
C THR A 203 -20.96 22.62 13.50
N THR A 204 -20.42 21.67 12.74
CA THR A 204 -19.07 21.75 12.17
C THR A 204 -19.08 21.31 10.72
N TRP A 205 -18.74 22.21 9.80
CA TRP A 205 -18.66 21.90 8.37
C TRP A 205 -17.21 21.62 7.95
N ILE A 206 -16.99 20.43 7.37
CA ILE A 206 -15.74 19.98 6.77
C ILE A 206 -15.98 19.81 5.26
N SER A 207 -15.07 20.34 4.44
CA SER A 207 -15.17 20.34 2.99
C SER A 207 -14.00 19.62 2.33
N THR A 208 -14.24 19.00 1.17
CA THR A 208 -13.25 18.26 0.39
C THR A 208 -13.50 18.52 -1.11
N GLY A 209 -12.46 18.87 -1.88
CA GLY A 209 -12.52 18.99 -3.34
C GLY A 209 -13.62 19.92 -3.90
N ALA A 210 -14.04 20.94 -3.16
CA ALA A 210 -15.28 21.68 -3.45
C ALA A 210 -15.14 22.71 -4.59
N PRO A 211 -15.85 22.61 -5.73
CA PRO A 211 -15.71 23.56 -6.84
C PRO A 211 -16.40 24.92 -6.56
N MET A 212 -15.96 25.68 -5.55
CA MET A 212 -16.56 26.97 -5.16
C MET A 212 -16.41 28.08 -6.22
N ARG A 213 -15.62 27.83 -7.27
CA ARG A 213 -15.53 28.66 -8.49
C ARG A 213 -15.77 27.83 -9.75
N GLY A 214 -16.46 26.70 -9.65
CA GLY A 214 -16.67 25.74 -10.74
C GLY A 214 -15.46 24.87 -11.06
N SER A 215 -15.49 24.23 -12.22
CA SER A 215 -14.54 23.20 -12.66
C SER A 215 -14.25 23.34 -14.15
N MET A 216 -12.97 23.44 -14.52
CA MET A 216 -12.58 23.43 -15.95
C MET A 216 -12.89 22.09 -16.63
N GLY A 217 -13.04 21.00 -15.86
CA GLY A 217 -13.55 19.73 -16.38
C GLY A 217 -14.99 19.81 -16.88
N SER A 218 -15.81 20.71 -16.32
CA SER A 218 -17.16 21.00 -16.84
C SER A 218 -17.10 21.80 -18.14
N ASP A 219 -16.31 22.88 -18.18
CA ASP A 219 -16.15 23.73 -19.36
C ASP A 219 -15.57 22.92 -20.54
N TYR A 220 -14.57 22.07 -20.28
CA TYR A 220 -13.98 21.19 -21.29
C TYR A 220 -14.98 20.18 -21.86
N LEU A 221 -15.83 19.57 -21.03
CA LEU A 221 -16.83 18.62 -21.50
C LEU A 221 -17.98 19.31 -22.25
N GLN A 222 -18.31 20.55 -21.89
CA GLN A 222 -19.26 21.38 -22.64
C GLN A 222 -18.70 21.72 -24.03
N GLY A 223 -17.50 22.27 -24.13
CA GLY A 223 -16.82 22.52 -25.41
C GLY A 223 -16.64 21.25 -26.26
N SER A 224 -16.40 20.10 -25.62
CA SER A 224 -16.34 18.80 -26.31
C SER A 224 -17.66 18.38 -26.94
N CYS A 225 -18.80 18.75 -26.33
CA CYS A 225 -20.13 18.46 -26.89
C CYS A 225 -20.60 19.52 -27.89
N ASP A 226 -20.09 20.75 -27.81
CA ASP A 226 -20.40 21.83 -28.75
C ASP A 226 -19.51 21.81 -30.01
N GLY A 227 -18.44 21.02 -30.02
CA GLY A 227 -17.57 20.81 -31.19
C GLY A 227 -16.35 21.75 -31.25
N GLU A 228 -15.85 22.15 -30.09
CA GLU A 228 -14.75 23.11 -29.94
C GLU A 228 -13.41 22.45 -29.52
N THR A 229 -13.27 21.12 -29.66
CA THR A 229 -12.10 20.38 -29.15
C THR A 229 -11.48 19.45 -30.19
N ASN A 230 -10.53 18.60 -29.79
CA ASN A 230 -9.89 17.69 -30.75
C ASN A 230 -10.88 16.62 -31.26
N ARG A 231 -10.99 16.53 -32.59
CA ARG A 231 -11.92 15.71 -33.39
C ARG A 231 -12.02 14.21 -33.06
N ILE A 232 -11.12 13.69 -32.23
CA ILE A 232 -11.12 12.32 -31.69
C ILE A 232 -11.94 12.26 -30.39
N MET A 233 -11.77 13.25 -29.49
CA MET A 233 -12.49 13.35 -28.21
C MET A 233 -13.98 13.66 -28.42
N GLU A 234 -14.32 14.50 -29.40
CA GLU A 234 -15.70 14.79 -29.80
C GLU A 234 -16.46 13.52 -30.22
N LYS A 235 -15.79 12.64 -30.97
CA LYS A 235 -16.35 11.32 -31.34
C LYS A 235 -16.49 10.42 -30.11
N LEU A 236 -15.48 10.39 -29.24
CA LEU A 236 -15.50 9.56 -28.04
C LEU A 236 -16.59 9.98 -27.04
N ALA A 237 -16.80 11.28 -26.83
CA ALA A 237 -17.84 11.82 -25.95
C ALA A 237 -19.26 11.51 -26.45
N ASN A 238 -19.47 11.57 -27.77
CA ASN A 238 -20.73 11.18 -28.41
C ASN A 238 -20.97 9.66 -28.38
N ILE A 239 -19.94 8.84 -28.63
CA ILE A 239 -20.04 7.36 -28.60
C ILE A 239 -20.25 6.83 -27.17
N THR A 240 -19.67 7.47 -26.16
CA THR A 240 -19.83 7.09 -24.74
C THR A 240 -21.09 7.64 -24.06
N GLY A 241 -21.97 8.33 -24.81
CA GLY A 241 -23.24 8.86 -24.29
C GLY A 241 -23.07 9.97 -23.24
N ARG A 242 -21.93 10.66 -23.22
CA ARG A 242 -21.66 11.79 -22.30
C ARG A 242 -22.17 13.14 -22.84
N CYS A 243 -22.53 13.21 -24.11
CA CYS A 243 -23.26 14.32 -24.73
C CYS A 243 -24.74 13.95 -24.94
N PRO A 244 -25.70 14.85 -24.65
CA PRO A 244 -25.51 16.18 -24.06
C PRO A 244 -25.11 16.08 -22.57
N VAL A 245 -24.26 17.02 -22.12
CA VAL A 245 -23.87 17.11 -20.70
C VAL A 245 -25.08 17.24 -19.77
N SER A 246 -24.99 16.63 -18.59
CA SER A 246 -26.08 16.65 -17.61
C SER A 246 -26.26 18.03 -16.95
N THR A 247 -27.45 18.29 -16.40
CA THR A 247 -27.78 19.54 -15.69
C THR A 247 -26.79 19.86 -14.58
N ALA A 248 -26.39 18.85 -13.80
CA ALA A 248 -25.40 18.99 -12.74
C ALA A 248 -24.06 19.49 -13.30
N ILE A 249 -23.56 18.87 -14.37
CA ILE A 249 -22.29 19.26 -15.01
C ILE A 249 -22.38 20.71 -15.51
N ARG A 250 -23.42 21.09 -16.25
CA ARG A 250 -23.63 22.47 -16.71
C ARG A 250 -23.61 23.49 -15.57
N SER A 251 -24.14 23.13 -14.40
CA SER A 251 -24.11 24.01 -13.22
C SER A 251 -22.74 24.15 -12.56
N LEU A 252 -21.75 23.32 -12.93
CA LEU A 252 -20.37 23.36 -12.44
C LEU A 252 -19.43 24.13 -13.38
N ALA A 253 -19.95 24.84 -14.39
CA ALA A 253 -19.16 25.68 -15.28
C ALA A 253 -18.26 26.66 -14.49
N TYR A 254 -17.04 26.92 -14.96
CA TYR A 254 -16.05 27.70 -14.22
C TYR A 254 -16.46 29.17 -14.10
N GLU A 255 -16.31 29.77 -12.92
CA GLU A 255 -16.69 31.14 -12.64
C GLU A 255 -15.99 32.14 -13.59
N HIS A 256 -16.80 32.97 -14.27
CA HIS A 256 -16.36 33.85 -15.36
C HIS A 256 -15.72 33.14 -16.57
N GLY A 257 -15.92 31.82 -16.75
CA GLY A 257 -15.69 31.10 -17.99
C GLY A 257 -16.87 31.24 -18.97
N ASP A 258 -16.67 30.79 -20.21
CA ASP A 258 -17.61 31.03 -21.33
C ASP A 258 -18.98 30.38 -21.11
N TYR A 259 -19.03 29.28 -20.36
CA TYR A 259 -20.25 28.56 -20.00
C TYR A 259 -20.97 29.10 -18.75
N ALA A 260 -20.37 30.04 -18.01
CA ALA A 260 -20.90 30.51 -16.73
C ALA A 260 -21.81 31.74 -16.85
N SER A 261 -23.12 31.52 -16.77
CA SER A 261 -24.11 32.59 -16.77
C SER A 261 -23.95 33.60 -15.62
N VAL A 262 -24.44 34.84 -15.81
CA VAL A 262 -24.48 35.88 -14.76
C VAL A 262 -25.19 35.42 -13.49
N LYS A 263 -26.23 34.57 -13.60
CA LYS A 263 -26.92 33.98 -12.45
C LYS A 263 -26.03 33.00 -11.70
N LEU A 264 -25.27 32.16 -12.43
CA LEU A 264 -24.35 31.19 -11.84
C LEU A 264 -23.17 31.88 -11.13
N ASN A 265 -22.56 32.88 -11.76
CA ASN A 265 -21.48 33.68 -11.13
C ASN A 265 -21.95 34.39 -9.86
N ARG A 266 -23.21 34.86 -9.80
CA ARG A 266 -23.80 35.40 -8.56
C ARG A 266 -23.94 34.32 -7.49
N ALA A 267 -24.48 33.16 -7.84
CA ALA A 267 -24.66 32.05 -6.90
C ALA A 267 -23.32 31.56 -6.33
N TYR A 268 -22.25 31.50 -7.15
CA TYR A 268 -20.91 31.16 -6.67
C TYR A 268 -20.43 32.14 -5.59
N LYS A 269 -20.53 33.46 -5.84
CA LYS A 269 -20.17 34.47 -4.86
C LYS A 269 -20.94 34.34 -3.54
N GLU A 270 -22.25 34.12 -3.62
CA GLU A 270 -23.12 33.92 -2.45
C GLU A 270 -22.73 32.65 -1.67
N ALA A 271 -22.44 31.55 -2.36
CA ALA A 271 -21.95 30.31 -1.74
C ALA A 271 -20.54 30.44 -1.15
N GLN A 272 -19.62 31.17 -1.80
CA GLN A 272 -18.27 31.48 -1.30
C GLN A 272 -18.31 32.31 -0.01
N ASP A 273 -19.23 33.28 0.09
CA ASP A 273 -19.40 34.09 1.30
C ASP A 273 -19.81 33.22 2.50
N VAL A 274 -20.75 32.28 2.29
CA VAL A 274 -21.12 31.28 3.29
C VAL A 274 -19.94 30.33 3.60
N TYR A 275 -19.28 29.80 2.58
CA TYR A 275 -18.17 28.84 2.69
C TYR A 275 -17.05 29.41 3.57
N ARG A 276 -16.58 30.62 3.27
CA ARG A 276 -15.52 31.31 4.01
C ARG A 276 -15.90 31.65 5.46
N THR A 277 -17.20 31.81 5.73
CA THR A 277 -17.72 32.14 7.06
C THR A 277 -17.90 30.89 7.93
N HIS A 278 -18.30 29.76 7.34
CA HIS A 278 -18.80 28.60 8.08
C HIS A 278 -17.97 27.32 7.96
N VAL A 279 -17.13 27.17 6.93
CA VAL A 279 -16.25 25.99 6.83
C VAL A 279 -15.21 26.03 7.94
N LYS A 280 -15.22 24.98 8.76
CA LYS A 280 -14.23 24.80 9.82
C LYS A 280 -12.96 24.19 9.28
N ALA A 281 -13.01 23.32 8.28
CA ALA A 281 -11.83 22.66 7.73
C ALA A 281 -12.03 22.32 6.24
N ALA A 282 -11.00 22.45 5.41
CA ALA A 282 -11.08 22.15 3.98
C ALA A 282 -9.85 21.37 3.48
N MET A 283 -10.08 20.33 2.67
CA MET A 283 -9.04 19.57 1.98
C MET A 283 -9.09 19.86 0.48
N CYS A 284 -7.99 20.38 -0.07
CA CYS A 284 -7.88 20.86 -1.45
C CYS A 284 -6.54 20.42 -2.07
N SER A 285 -6.50 20.08 -3.36
CA SER A 285 -5.29 19.52 -3.98
C SER A 285 -4.52 20.51 -4.86
N TYR A 286 -3.20 20.41 -4.80
CA TYR A 286 -2.25 21.02 -5.74
C TYR A 286 -1.81 20.07 -6.87
N LYS A 287 -2.12 18.77 -6.79
CA LYS A 287 -1.77 17.79 -7.84
C LYS A 287 -2.80 16.67 -7.94
N HIS A 288 -3.22 16.36 -9.16
CA HIS A 288 -4.04 15.19 -9.52
C HIS A 288 -3.28 13.85 -9.48
N SER A 289 -2.06 13.84 -8.93
CA SER A 289 -1.17 12.67 -8.89
C SER A 289 -1.70 11.50 -8.06
N GLY A 290 -2.49 11.83 -7.02
CA GLY A 290 -3.26 10.96 -6.13
C GLY A 290 -2.58 9.71 -5.58
N LEU A 291 -3.44 8.82 -5.09
CA LEU A 291 -3.12 7.52 -4.51
C LEU A 291 -3.11 6.44 -5.59
N ILE A 292 -2.40 5.34 -5.31
CA ILE A 292 -2.30 4.23 -6.27
C ILE A 292 -3.64 3.49 -6.28
N SER A 293 -4.46 3.76 -7.29
CA SER A 293 -5.82 3.25 -7.40
C SER A 293 -6.23 2.96 -8.86
N ASN A 294 -7.26 2.13 -9.04
CA ASN A 294 -7.76 1.72 -10.36
C ASN A 294 -8.32 2.87 -11.22
N TYR A 295 -8.59 4.03 -10.62
CA TYR A 295 -9.07 5.23 -11.30
C TYR A 295 -7.99 6.33 -11.44
N GLN A 296 -6.80 6.17 -10.84
CA GLN A 296 -5.75 7.20 -10.82
C GLN A 296 -5.30 7.63 -12.23
N TRP A 297 -5.18 6.69 -13.17
CA TRP A 297 -4.81 6.98 -14.56
C TRP A 297 -5.81 7.93 -15.25
N GLN A 298 -7.09 7.91 -14.84
CA GLN A 298 -8.12 8.79 -15.39
C GLN A 298 -7.85 10.24 -14.98
N PHE A 299 -7.41 10.47 -13.75
CA PHE A 299 -7.08 11.82 -13.24
C PHE A 299 -5.73 12.34 -13.75
N TRP A 300 -4.77 11.45 -14.05
CA TRP A 300 -3.56 11.84 -14.79
C TRP A 300 -3.90 12.28 -16.22
N LEU A 301 -4.83 11.60 -16.89
CA LEU A 301 -5.30 12.00 -18.22
C LEU A 301 -6.07 13.33 -18.16
N LEU A 302 -7.06 13.45 -17.26
CA LEU A 302 -7.86 14.66 -17.11
C LEU A 302 -6.99 15.87 -16.75
N GLY A 303 -6.09 15.74 -15.77
CA GLY A 303 -5.19 16.80 -15.35
C GLY A 303 -4.18 17.28 -16.40
N LYS A 304 -3.98 16.52 -17.50
CA LYS A 304 -3.19 16.91 -18.67
C LYS A 304 -4.03 17.39 -19.86
N VAL A 305 -5.24 16.86 -20.04
CA VAL A 305 -6.08 17.09 -21.23
C VAL A 305 -7.10 18.21 -21.03
N VAL A 306 -7.59 18.40 -19.80
CA VAL A 306 -8.44 19.53 -19.43
C VAL A 306 -7.56 20.79 -19.36
N PRO A 307 -7.95 21.92 -20.01
CA PRO A 307 -7.22 23.17 -19.98
C PRO A 307 -7.42 23.90 -18.64
N HIS A 308 -6.88 23.32 -17.56
CA HIS A 308 -6.91 23.87 -16.22
C HIS A 308 -6.23 25.25 -16.18
N LYS A 309 -6.80 26.20 -15.42
CA LYS A 309 -6.25 27.56 -15.32
C LYS A 309 -4.91 27.63 -14.58
N THR A 310 -4.57 26.61 -13.80
CA THR A 310 -3.28 26.43 -13.11
C THR A 310 -2.92 24.94 -13.04
N PRO A 311 -1.63 24.59 -12.87
CA PRO A 311 -1.22 23.21 -12.59
C PRO A 311 -1.71 22.69 -11.22
N HIS A 312 -2.24 23.57 -10.36
CA HIS A 312 -2.75 23.23 -9.04
C HIS A 312 -4.22 22.80 -9.10
N ASN A 313 -4.44 21.50 -9.31
CA ASN A 313 -5.78 20.90 -9.41
C ASN A 313 -5.77 19.44 -8.90
N ASP A 314 -6.96 18.91 -8.57
CA ASP A 314 -7.19 17.48 -8.28
C ASP A 314 -7.57 16.64 -9.53
N GLY A 315 -7.51 17.25 -10.72
CA GLY A 315 -7.85 16.65 -12.01
C GLY A 315 -9.28 16.96 -12.45
N MET A 316 -10.08 17.59 -11.59
CA MET A 316 -11.40 18.14 -11.92
C MET A 316 -11.55 19.59 -11.43
N VAL A 317 -11.00 19.90 -10.26
CA VAL A 317 -11.18 21.17 -9.55
C VAL A 317 -9.81 21.77 -9.23
N GLU A 318 -9.62 23.03 -9.64
CA GLU A 318 -8.46 23.84 -9.32
C GLU A 318 -8.41 24.16 -7.81
N PHE A 319 -7.20 24.25 -7.24
CA PHE A 319 -7.00 24.63 -5.85
C PHE A 319 -7.71 25.95 -5.49
N HIS A 320 -7.59 26.99 -6.33
CA HIS A 320 -8.25 28.27 -6.07
C HIS A 320 -9.79 28.19 -6.18
N SER A 321 -10.32 27.20 -6.91
CA SER A 321 -11.75 26.86 -6.86
C SER A 321 -12.08 26.16 -5.53
N CYS A 322 -11.28 25.17 -5.11
CA CYS A 322 -11.43 24.48 -3.82
C CYS A 322 -11.34 25.37 -2.58
N ALA A 323 -10.41 26.33 -2.60
CA ALA A 323 -10.22 27.28 -1.50
C ALA A 323 -11.41 28.23 -1.33
N GLY A 324 -12.23 28.45 -2.37
CA GLY A 324 -13.42 29.31 -2.28
C GLY A 324 -13.15 30.75 -1.80
N GLY A 325 -11.94 31.25 -2.03
CA GLY A 325 -11.49 32.56 -1.53
C GLY A 325 -11.01 32.58 -0.07
N ILE A 326 -10.83 31.42 0.58
CA ILE A 326 -9.99 31.30 1.78
C ILE A 326 -8.53 31.56 1.36
N PRO A 327 -7.75 32.41 2.05
CA PRO A 327 -6.37 32.70 1.66
C PRO A 327 -5.50 31.44 1.66
N GLU A 328 -4.70 31.27 0.60
CA GLU A 328 -3.78 30.14 0.43
C GLU A 328 -2.83 29.95 1.62
N ALA A 329 -2.32 31.06 2.18
CA ALA A 329 -1.47 31.05 3.39
C ALA A 329 -2.15 30.52 4.68
N LYS A 330 -3.45 30.18 4.66
CA LYS A 330 -4.10 29.43 5.74
C LYS A 330 -4.00 27.92 5.57
N PHE A 331 -3.71 27.45 4.36
CA PHE A 331 -3.54 26.03 4.08
C PHE A 331 -2.08 25.62 4.32
N GLY A 332 -1.90 24.49 5.01
CA GLY A 332 -0.61 23.82 5.13
C GLY A 332 -0.60 22.50 4.37
N ASN A 333 0.59 21.97 4.10
CA ASN A 333 0.79 20.75 3.31
C ASN A 333 0.82 19.47 4.17
N ASN A 334 0.43 19.55 5.45
CA ASN A 334 0.42 18.44 6.37
C ASN A 334 -1.02 17.97 6.62
N TYR A 335 -1.24 16.65 6.68
CA TYR A 335 -2.54 16.10 7.06
C TYR A 335 -3.02 16.52 8.46
N ARG A 336 -2.17 17.10 9.31
CA ARG A 336 -2.57 17.65 10.62
C ARG A 336 -3.22 19.04 10.52
N ASP A 337 -3.16 19.69 9.35
CA ASP A 337 -3.65 21.05 9.16
C ASP A 337 -5.18 21.12 9.06
N GLN A 338 -5.72 22.23 9.57
CA GLN A 338 -7.16 22.52 9.51
C GLN A 338 -7.61 22.82 8.07
N PHE A 339 -6.73 23.44 7.28
CA PHE A 339 -6.89 23.66 5.86
C PHE A 339 -5.70 22.95 5.21
N TYR A 340 -5.96 21.88 4.48
CA TYR A 340 -4.96 20.89 4.09
C TYR A 340 -4.79 20.92 2.56
N VAL A 341 -3.59 21.31 2.12
CA VAL A 341 -3.13 21.17 0.75
C VAL A 341 -2.66 19.74 0.52
N THR A 342 -3.21 19.10 -0.50
CA THR A 342 -2.91 17.71 -0.84
C THR A 342 -2.28 17.58 -2.23
N LYS A 343 -1.85 16.37 -2.57
CA LYS A 343 -1.51 15.94 -3.93
C LYS A 343 -2.45 14.84 -4.40
N LEU A 344 -3.69 14.87 -3.91
CA LEU A 344 -4.74 13.89 -4.13
C LEU A 344 -5.53 14.15 -5.42
N ASN A 345 -6.02 13.09 -6.06
CA ASN A 345 -7.00 13.25 -7.15
C ASN A 345 -8.42 13.49 -6.59
N HIS A 346 -9.36 13.87 -7.46
CA HIS A 346 -10.73 14.24 -7.07
C HIS A 346 -11.54 13.10 -6.39
N PHE A 347 -11.15 11.84 -6.53
CA PHE A 347 -11.80 10.72 -5.83
C PHE A 347 -11.09 10.37 -4.52
N ASP A 348 -9.77 10.55 -4.43
CA ASP A 348 -9.03 10.31 -3.18
C ASP A 348 -9.34 11.36 -2.10
N VAL A 349 -9.67 12.60 -2.49
CA VAL A 349 -10.21 13.60 -1.55
C VAL A 349 -11.61 13.21 -1.02
N ALA A 350 -12.27 12.21 -1.62
CA ALA A 350 -13.47 11.54 -1.10
C ALA A 350 -13.14 10.28 -0.28
N PHE A 351 -11.89 10.14 0.19
CA PHE A 351 -11.39 9.07 1.06
C PHE A 351 -11.29 7.67 0.40
N GLN A 352 -11.51 7.55 -0.91
CA GLN A 352 -11.73 6.25 -1.58
C GLN A 352 -10.56 5.25 -1.56
N SER A 353 -9.30 5.71 -1.47
CA SER A 353 -8.10 4.85 -1.61
C SER A 353 -7.13 4.88 -0.42
N GLY A 354 -7.62 5.14 0.80
CA GLY A 354 -6.78 5.07 2.01
C GLY A 354 -5.77 6.21 2.12
N ASP A 355 -4.54 5.90 2.56
CA ASP A 355 -3.43 6.83 2.70
C ASP A 355 -2.20 6.41 1.90
N ALA A 356 -1.38 7.39 1.50
CA ALA A 356 -0.01 7.12 1.08
C ALA A 356 0.84 6.70 2.29
N LEU A 357 1.71 5.71 2.08
CA LEU A 357 2.65 5.20 3.09
C LEU A 357 3.58 6.32 3.62
N LEU A 358 4.11 7.15 2.70
CA LEU A 358 5.25 8.07 2.93
C LEU A 358 5.10 9.46 2.26
N ASP A 359 3.89 9.94 1.94
CA ASP A 359 3.66 11.32 1.45
C ASP A 359 2.59 12.01 2.31
N GLU A 360 2.99 12.90 3.23
CA GLU A 360 2.07 13.60 4.15
C GLU A 360 1.04 14.50 3.45
N ALA A 361 1.23 14.82 2.16
CA ALA A 361 0.26 15.51 1.32
C ALA A 361 -0.70 14.56 0.58
N LYS A 362 -0.56 13.24 0.76
CA LYS A 362 -1.46 12.21 0.20
C LYS A 362 -2.05 11.33 1.31
N MET A 363 -2.35 11.93 2.44
CA MET A 363 -2.91 11.22 3.59
C MET A 363 -4.32 11.74 3.96
N PRO A 364 -5.37 11.45 3.17
CA PRO A 364 -6.73 11.89 3.49
C PRO A 364 -7.31 11.12 4.68
N MET A 365 -6.84 9.90 4.96
CA MET A 365 -7.19 9.11 6.13
C MET A 365 -6.27 9.39 7.32
N LYS A 366 -4.99 9.82 7.18
CA LYS A 366 -4.17 10.30 8.33
C LYS A 366 -4.56 11.68 8.82
N TRP A 367 -5.37 12.43 8.07
CA TRP A 367 -6.26 13.46 8.64
C TRP A 367 -7.08 12.91 9.84
N ARG A 368 -7.03 11.57 10.09
CA ARG A 368 -7.60 10.76 11.17
C ARG A 368 -6.62 9.73 11.82
N THR A 369 -6.02 8.73 11.15
CA THR A 369 -5.12 7.68 11.76
C THR A 369 -4.17 6.98 10.74
N ALA A 370 -3.30 6.01 11.10
CA ALA A 370 -1.96 5.75 10.48
C ALA A 370 -1.75 4.56 9.47
N THR A 371 -0.48 4.15 9.24
CA THR A 371 0.08 3.28 8.17
C THR A 371 -0.28 1.78 8.26
N GLU A 372 -0.39 1.06 7.12
CA GLU A 372 -1.12 -0.23 7.02
C GLU A 372 -0.53 -1.31 6.07
N VAL A 373 -0.82 -2.60 6.34
CA VAL A 373 -0.55 -3.78 5.48
C VAL A 373 -1.89 -4.37 5.01
N HIS A 374 -2.13 -4.49 3.69
CA HIS A 374 -3.46 -4.82 3.11
C HIS A 374 -4.61 -3.98 3.72
N GLY A 375 -4.37 -2.68 3.94
CA GLY A 375 -5.34 -1.80 4.62
C GLY A 375 -5.61 -2.14 6.09
N GLN A 376 -4.64 -2.76 6.80
CA GLN A 376 -4.67 -2.95 8.25
C GLN A 376 -3.40 -2.43 8.94
N SER A 377 -3.54 -1.40 9.77
CA SER A 377 -2.51 -0.84 10.66
C SER A 377 -2.10 -1.76 11.82
N ALA A 378 -2.90 -2.78 12.11
CA ALA A 378 -2.59 -3.86 13.03
C ALA A 378 -3.18 -5.17 12.49
N PHE A 379 -2.41 -6.26 12.51
CA PHE A 379 -2.85 -7.57 12.04
C PHE A 379 -2.31 -8.69 12.92
N SER A 380 -2.96 -9.86 12.85
CA SER A 380 -2.59 -11.04 13.64
C SER A 380 -2.04 -12.16 12.77
N VAL A 381 -0.88 -12.72 13.15
CA VAL A 381 -0.36 -13.97 12.57
C VAL A 381 -0.57 -15.10 13.56
N LEU A 382 -1.31 -16.12 13.13
CA LEU A 382 -1.43 -17.37 13.88
C LEU A 382 -0.18 -18.22 13.66
N ALA A 383 0.33 -18.85 14.71
CA ALA A 383 1.45 -19.77 14.59
C ALA A 383 1.36 -20.98 15.54
N ASN A 384 1.75 -22.15 15.06
CA ASN A 384 1.73 -23.42 15.80
C ASN A 384 3.13 -24.03 15.88
N PRO A 385 3.60 -24.43 17.07
CA PRO A 385 4.89 -25.10 17.21
C PRO A 385 4.84 -26.56 16.73
N ILE A 386 5.81 -26.94 15.91
CA ILE A 386 6.29 -28.30 15.66
C ILE A 386 7.56 -28.44 16.49
N VAL A 387 7.45 -29.10 17.64
CA VAL A 387 8.58 -29.34 18.54
C VAL A 387 9.26 -30.65 18.13
N SER A 388 10.59 -30.67 18.11
CA SER A 388 11.37 -31.89 17.87
C SER A 388 11.12 -32.95 18.94
N SER A 389 11.34 -34.23 18.61
CA SER A 389 11.13 -35.35 19.54
C SER A 389 12.01 -35.31 20.79
N ASP A 390 13.15 -34.61 20.74
CA ASP A 390 14.06 -34.39 21.87
C ASP A 390 13.80 -33.06 22.60
N THR A 391 12.80 -32.28 22.18
CA THR A 391 12.43 -30.95 22.69
C THR A 391 13.51 -29.86 22.59
N THR A 392 14.57 -30.09 21.81
CA THR A 392 15.70 -29.14 21.65
C THR A 392 15.48 -28.07 20.59
N SER A 393 14.57 -28.30 19.63
CA SER A 393 14.30 -27.40 18.53
C SER A 393 12.81 -27.29 18.20
N VAL A 394 12.44 -26.17 17.57
CA VAL A 394 11.06 -25.87 17.19
C VAL A 394 11.00 -25.19 15.82
N LEU A 395 10.00 -25.57 15.02
CA LEU A 395 9.59 -24.88 13.80
C LEU A 395 8.14 -24.44 13.97
N TYR A 396 7.79 -23.23 13.60
CA TYR A 396 6.41 -22.75 13.63
C TYR A 396 5.79 -22.78 12.23
N ASN A 397 4.67 -23.50 12.11
CA ASN A 397 3.75 -23.29 10.98
C ASN A 397 2.97 -22.01 11.23
N THR A 398 2.78 -21.16 10.21
CA THR A 398 2.13 -19.85 10.35
C THR A 398 0.96 -19.68 9.39
N PHE A 399 0.00 -18.83 9.77
CA PHE A 399 -1.13 -18.46 8.93
C PHE A 399 -1.57 -17.03 9.23
N THR A 400 -1.84 -16.25 8.18
CA THR A 400 -2.68 -15.06 8.28
C THR A 400 -3.48 -14.88 6.99
N SER A 401 -4.54 -14.09 7.08
CA SER A 401 -5.49 -13.87 5.99
C SER A 401 -5.90 -12.41 5.94
N PHE A 402 -5.80 -11.80 4.76
CA PHE A 402 -6.23 -10.44 4.50
C PHE A 402 -7.34 -10.45 3.45
N ALA A 403 -8.37 -9.63 3.66
CA ALA A 403 -9.48 -9.47 2.73
C ALA A 403 -9.40 -8.06 2.12
N GLU A 404 -9.21 -7.97 0.81
CA GLU A 404 -8.95 -6.72 0.10
C GLU A 404 -9.63 -6.77 -1.27
N ASP A 405 -10.34 -5.70 -1.64
CA ASP A 405 -10.99 -5.49 -2.95
C ASP A 405 -11.94 -6.58 -3.48
N GLY A 406 -12.43 -7.48 -2.61
CA GLY A 406 -13.26 -8.63 -3.00
C GLY A 406 -12.49 -9.94 -3.10
N MET A 407 -11.18 -9.91 -2.84
CA MET A 407 -10.28 -11.06 -2.78
C MET A 407 -9.93 -11.41 -1.33
N LEU A 408 -9.70 -12.69 -1.08
CA LEU A 408 -9.10 -13.22 0.14
C LEU A 408 -7.69 -13.69 -0.18
N PHE A 409 -6.69 -13.07 0.45
CA PHE A 409 -5.28 -13.46 0.41
C PHE A 409 -4.95 -14.24 1.68
N ASN A 410 -4.72 -15.54 1.56
CA ASN A 410 -4.19 -16.35 2.66
C ASN A 410 -2.70 -16.59 2.45
N TYR A 411 -1.93 -16.31 3.49
CA TYR A 411 -0.50 -16.57 3.55
C TYR A 411 -0.25 -17.64 4.60
N SER A 412 0.50 -18.69 4.24
CA SER A 412 0.79 -19.79 5.15
C SER A 412 2.22 -20.28 5.02
N LEU A 413 2.84 -20.63 6.16
CA LEU A 413 4.09 -21.37 6.22
C LEU A 413 3.77 -22.74 6.83
N VAL A 414 4.06 -23.81 6.11
CA VAL A 414 3.75 -25.18 6.56
C VAL A 414 4.94 -26.08 6.29
N ASP A 415 5.46 -26.70 7.35
CA ASP A 415 6.59 -27.61 7.35
C ASP A 415 7.84 -27.01 6.67
N GLY A 416 8.00 -25.69 6.85
CA GLY A 416 9.11 -24.90 6.31
C GLY A 416 8.90 -24.32 4.91
N VAL A 417 7.80 -24.65 4.23
CA VAL A 417 7.46 -24.17 2.89
C VAL A 417 6.42 -23.03 2.96
N ALA A 418 6.66 -21.92 2.28
CA ALA A 418 5.75 -20.77 2.25
C ALA A 418 4.84 -20.79 1.01
N TYR A 419 3.57 -20.48 1.23
CA TYR A 419 2.52 -20.45 0.23
C TYR A 419 1.71 -19.17 0.35
N VAL A 420 1.37 -18.57 -0.80
CA VAL A 420 0.31 -17.58 -0.92
C VAL A 420 -0.84 -18.17 -1.74
N SER A 421 -2.07 -17.97 -1.30
CA SER A 421 -3.26 -18.29 -2.07
C SER A 421 -4.19 -17.09 -2.17
N HIS A 422 -4.72 -16.83 -3.36
CA HIS A 422 -5.75 -15.81 -3.57
C HIS A 422 -7.02 -16.42 -4.16
N SER A 423 -8.17 -15.96 -3.70
CA SER A 423 -9.50 -16.37 -4.18
C SER A 423 -10.50 -15.22 -4.07
N PHE A 424 -11.45 -15.12 -4.99
CA PHE A 424 -12.61 -14.24 -4.83
C PHE A 424 -13.44 -14.64 -3.61
N LEU A 425 -13.92 -13.65 -2.85
CA LEU A 425 -14.76 -13.85 -1.66
C LEU A 425 -16.15 -14.44 -1.99
N ASP A 426 -16.57 -14.39 -3.27
CA ASP A 426 -17.80 -15.01 -3.75
C ASP A 426 -17.66 -16.51 -4.08
N GLY A 427 -16.45 -17.06 -4.04
CA GLY A 427 -16.16 -18.47 -4.34
C GLY A 427 -16.33 -18.87 -5.80
N SER A 428 -16.35 -17.91 -6.73
CA SER A 428 -16.57 -18.14 -8.17
C SER A 428 -15.45 -18.91 -8.88
N GLU A 429 -14.22 -18.85 -8.37
CA GLU A 429 -13.06 -19.59 -8.88
C GLU A 429 -12.32 -20.39 -7.80
N ASN A 430 -11.59 -21.42 -8.22
CA ASN A 430 -10.68 -22.13 -7.33
C ASN A 430 -9.53 -21.20 -6.88
N PRO A 431 -9.09 -21.26 -5.61
CA PRO A 431 -7.96 -20.47 -5.13
C PRO A 431 -6.71 -20.79 -5.95
N GLN A 432 -6.11 -19.78 -6.57
CA GLN A 432 -4.78 -19.92 -7.16
C GLN A 432 -3.75 -19.90 -6.04
N VAL A 433 -2.82 -20.85 -6.05
CA VAL A 433 -1.82 -21.05 -5.01
C VAL A 433 -0.43 -21.02 -5.64
N GLN A 434 0.47 -20.25 -5.05
CA GLN A 434 1.86 -20.13 -5.49
C GLN A 434 2.83 -20.34 -4.32
N CYS A 435 4.00 -20.88 -4.61
CA CYS A 435 5.12 -20.91 -3.67
C CYS A 435 5.64 -19.48 -3.46
N MET A 436 6.10 -19.14 -2.26
CA MET A 436 6.56 -17.78 -1.94
C MET A 436 7.99 -17.81 -1.35
N ASP A 437 8.79 -16.80 -1.67
CA ASP A 437 10.05 -16.53 -0.96
C ASP A 437 9.77 -16.12 0.51
N THR A 438 10.74 -16.30 1.39
CA THR A 438 10.70 -15.74 2.76
C THR A 438 10.44 -14.22 2.78
N ASN A 439 9.82 -13.75 3.87
CA ASN A 439 9.73 -12.34 4.31
C ASN A 439 8.61 -11.44 3.73
N MET A 440 7.49 -11.97 3.21
CA MET A 440 6.26 -11.17 2.98
C MET A 440 5.28 -11.14 4.17
N LEU A 441 5.60 -11.85 5.25
CA LEU A 441 4.95 -11.74 6.55
C LEU A 441 6.03 -11.50 7.61
N PRO A 442 5.66 -11.04 8.82
CA PRO A 442 6.55 -11.10 9.97
C PRO A 442 7.16 -12.52 10.11
N PRO A 443 8.49 -12.64 10.09
CA PRO A 443 9.19 -13.92 9.97
C PRO A 443 9.20 -14.62 11.33
N VAL A 444 8.08 -15.25 11.69
CA VAL A 444 7.86 -15.88 13.00
C VAL A 444 9.00 -16.80 13.43
N ASN A 445 9.54 -17.61 12.51
CA ASN A 445 10.66 -18.50 12.80
C ASN A 445 11.99 -17.77 13.04
N ALA A 446 12.20 -16.59 12.43
CA ALA A 446 13.32 -15.73 12.75
C ALA A 446 13.14 -15.03 14.10
N ILE A 447 11.92 -14.61 14.46
CA ILE A 447 11.61 -14.12 15.81
C ILE A 447 11.91 -15.22 16.84
N VAL A 448 11.42 -16.44 16.63
CA VAL A 448 11.67 -17.61 17.48
C VAL A 448 13.16 -17.94 17.61
N ALA A 449 13.94 -17.83 16.53
CA ALA A 449 15.40 -17.96 16.58
C ALA A 449 16.03 -16.84 17.42
N ALA A 450 15.61 -15.60 17.23
CA ALA A 450 16.12 -14.42 17.93
C ALA A 450 15.88 -14.49 19.45
N LEU A 451 14.72 -14.98 19.90
CA LEU A 451 14.41 -15.15 21.33
C LEU A 451 15.41 -16.07 22.05
N SER A 452 15.98 -17.04 21.34
CA SER A 452 17.00 -17.94 21.91
C SER A 452 18.34 -17.24 22.16
N ASN A 453 18.58 -16.10 21.49
CA ASN A 453 19.75 -15.23 21.63
C ASN A 453 19.43 -13.94 22.42
N ALA A 454 18.32 -13.89 23.17
CA ALA A 454 17.96 -12.71 23.94
C ALA A 454 18.95 -12.46 25.09
N GLU A 455 19.41 -11.21 25.24
CA GLU A 455 20.37 -10.78 26.27
C GLU A 455 19.73 -9.79 27.25
N VAL A 456 20.04 -9.89 28.54
CA VAL A 456 19.50 -9.00 29.59
C VAL A 456 20.09 -7.59 29.47
N VAL A 457 19.23 -6.57 29.48
CA VAL A 457 19.61 -5.14 29.46
C VAL A 457 19.06 -4.40 30.68
N ALA A 458 19.73 -3.33 31.10
CA ALA A 458 19.26 -2.51 32.23
C ALA A 458 18.04 -1.65 31.85
N THR A 459 18.11 -0.96 30.71
CA THR A 459 17.07 -0.07 30.19
C THR A 459 16.94 -0.28 28.68
N ILE A 460 15.70 -0.26 28.17
CA ILE A 460 15.41 -0.12 26.74
C ILE A 460 15.08 1.35 26.49
N LEU A 461 15.75 1.99 25.54
CA LEU A 461 15.46 3.36 25.11
C LEU A 461 14.69 3.34 23.78
N ALA A 462 13.53 4.00 23.77
CA ALA A 462 12.82 4.31 22.54
C ALA A 462 13.65 5.25 21.64
N SER A 463 13.35 5.28 20.34
CA SER A 463 14.02 6.13 19.34
C SER A 463 13.92 7.65 19.61
N ASN A 464 13.07 8.09 20.55
CA ASN A 464 13.02 9.46 21.07
C ASN A 464 13.82 9.67 22.37
N GLY A 465 14.69 8.73 22.75
CA GLY A 465 15.49 8.73 23.97
C GLY A 465 14.72 8.43 25.27
N LYS A 466 13.42 8.12 25.20
CA LYS A 466 12.61 7.82 26.38
C LYS A 466 12.78 6.37 26.83
N ALA A 467 13.06 6.14 28.10
CA ALA A 467 13.08 4.81 28.68
C ALA A 467 11.71 4.11 28.59
N ILE A 468 11.71 2.88 28.09
CA ILE A 468 10.58 1.95 28.11
C ILE A 468 10.64 1.15 29.42
N SER A 469 9.57 1.20 30.21
CA SER A 469 9.51 0.56 31.53
C SER A 469 8.95 -0.86 31.44
N CYS A 470 9.83 -1.87 31.42
CA CYS A 470 9.43 -3.26 31.68
C CYS A 470 9.24 -3.51 33.18
N SER A 471 8.64 -4.65 33.53
CA SER A 471 8.71 -5.18 34.90
C SER A 471 10.16 -5.49 35.28
N SER A 472 10.55 -5.21 36.53
CA SER A 472 11.94 -5.36 36.99
C SER A 472 12.51 -6.75 36.72
N GLY A 473 13.62 -6.82 35.97
CA GLY A 473 14.31 -8.07 35.61
C GLY A 473 13.86 -8.72 34.30
N ASN A 474 12.83 -8.19 33.63
CA ASN A 474 12.24 -8.77 32.42
C ASN A 474 12.57 -7.99 31.12
N SER A 475 13.67 -7.24 31.12
CA SER A 475 14.11 -6.40 29.99
C SER A 475 15.22 -7.10 29.21
N PHE A 476 15.04 -7.29 27.91
CA PHE A 476 16.02 -7.95 27.03
C PHE A 476 16.26 -7.13 25.75
N ARG A 477 17.38 -7.39 25.09
CA ARG A 477 17.58 -7.07 23.67
C ARG A 477 17.63 -8.35 22.84
N THR A 478 17.22 -8.28 21.58
CA THR A 478 17.32 -9.39 20.62
C THR A 478 17.34 -8.86 19.19
N SER A 479 17.80 -9.66 18.24
CA SER A 479 18.00 -9.25 16.84
C SER A 479 17.26 -10.19 15.89
N VAL A 480 16.23 -9.68 15.19
CA VAL A 480 15.43 -10.43 14.21
C VAL A 480 15.93 -10.08 12.81
N ASN A 481 16.50 -11.05 12.08
CA ASN A 481 17.16 -10.81 10.78
C ASN A 481 18.20 -9.66 10.81
N GLY A 482 18.85 -9.44 11.96
CA GLY A 482 19.82 -8.36 12.15
C GLY A 482 19.22 -6.98 12.39
N ILE A 483 17.92 -6.89 12.72
CA ILE A 483 17.24 -5.67 13.19
C ILE A 483 17.03 -5.83 14.69
N GLU A 484 17.49 -4.84 15.46
CA GLU A 484 17.49 -4.88 16.91
C GLU A 484 16.13 -4.50 17.52
N PHE A 485 15.71 -5.24 18.53
CA PHE A 485 14.47 -5.03 19.29
C PHE A 485 14.74 -5.02 20.79
N GLY A 486 14.07 -4.11 21.50
CA GLY A 486 13.96 -4.17 22.96
C GLY A 486 12.75 -5.02 23.35
N LEU A 487 12.90 -5.98 24.25
CA LEU A 487 11.84 -6.92 24.64
C LEU A 487 11.49 -6.80 26.13
N CYS A 488 10.20 -6.58 26.43
CA CYS A 488 9.64 -6.68 27.78
C CYS A 488 8.84 -7.98 27.95
N PHE A 489 9.31 -8.89 28.82
CA PHE A 489 8.63 -10.15 29.13
C PHE A 489 7.58 -9.97 30.25
N SER A 490 6.41 -10.60 30.07
CA SER A 490 5.25 -10.50 30.97
C SER A 490 4.76 -11.87 31.47
N SER A 491 5.67 -12.83 31.61
CA SER A 491 5.39 -14.20 32.10
C SER A 491 4.23 -14.84 31.30
N SER A 492 3.20 -15.36 31.96
CA SER A 492 2.05 -16.01 31.30
C SER A 492 1.23 -15.11 30.36
N SER A 493 1.46 -13.80 30.35
CA SER A 493 0.81 -12.87 29.42
C SER A 493 1.59 -12.67 28.10
N GLY A 494 2.72 -13.37 27.92
CA GLY A 494 3.56 -13.25 26.73
C GLY A 494 4.60 -12.13 26.84
N PHE A 495 4.89 -11.45 25.72
CA PHE A 495 5.90 -10.38 25.68
C PHE A 495 5.60 -9.32 24.62
N MET A 496 6.19 -8.13 24.82
CA MET A 496 6.23 -7.05 23.85
C MET A 496 7.66 -6.92 23.31
N MET A 497 7.83 -6.81 22.01
CA MET A 497 9.05 -6.34 21.37
C MET A 497 8.79 -4.94 20.80
N TYR A 498 9.67 -4.01 21.11
CA TYR A 498 9.70 -2.65 20.61
C TYR A 498 10.79 -2.54 19.56
N GLY A 499 10.48 -1.87 18.45
CA GLY A 499 11.43 -1.60 17.36
C GLY A 499 11.44 -0.12 16.98
N SER A 500 12.31 0.26 16.04
CA SER A 500 12.29 1.59 15.41
C SER A 500 11.01 1.81 14.59
N ASP A 501 10.59 0.77 13.85
CA ASP A 501 9.58 0.88 12.79
C ASP A 501 8.28 0.08 13.07
N MET A 502 8.34 -0.89 13.98
CA MET A 502 7.21 -1.78 14.31
C MET A 502 7.32 -2.34 15.73
N ASP A 503 6.20 -2.41 16.45
CA ASP A 503 6.10 -3.18 17.70
C ASP A 503 5.41 -4.53 17.46
N ILE A 504 5.86 -5.55 18.19
CA ILE A 504 5.37 -6.93 18.10
C ILE A 504 4.83 -7.34 19.48
N LYS A 505 3.53 -7.63 19.57
CA LYS A 505 2.91 -8.24 20.75
C LYS A 505 2.78 -9.74 20.54
N VAL A 506 3.18 -10.51 21.54
CA VAL A 506 3.09 -11.97 21.53
C VAL A 506 2.19 -12.42 22.66
N GLU A 507 1.13 -13.16 22.34
CA GLU A 507 0.17 -13.70 23.30
C GLU A 507 0.11 -15.24 23.22
N TYR A 508 -0.10 -15.88 24.37
CA TYR A 508 -0.19 -17.33 24.50
C TYR A 508 -1.66 -17.79 24.55
N ALA A 509 -2.09 -18.65 23.61
CA ALA A 509 -3.45 -19.20 23.61
C ALA A 509 -3.52 -20.68 24.04
N GLU A 510 -4.62 -21.03 24.72
CA GLU A 510 -4.83 -22.33 25.39
C GLU A 510 -5.14 -23.52 24.47
N LYS A 511 -5.37 -23.30 23.16
CA LYS A 511 -5.86 -24.34 22.23
C LYS A 511 -5.17 -24.26 20.85
N ASN A 512 -4.50 -25.34 20.47
CA ASN A 512 -3.92 -25.54 19.13
C ASN A 512 -5.04 -25.54 18.04
N THR A 513 -4.76 -24.97 16.87
CA THR A 513 -5.63 -25.05 15.67
C THR A 513 -4.77 -25.42 14.48
N PRO A 514 -4.85 -26.65 13.93
CA PRO A 514 -3.96 -27.11 12.86
C PRO A 514 -3.91 -26.15 11.66
N ILE A 515 -2.70 -25.77 11.25
CA ILE A 515 -2.43 -25.02 10.03
C ILE A 515 -1.97 -26.04 8.99
N LEU A 516 -2.66 -26.10 7.86
CA LEU A 516 -2.49 -27.11 6.82
C LEU A 516 -2.05 -26.46 5.51
N ALA A 517 -1.17 -27.13 4.76
CA ALA A 517 -0.71 -26.65 3.47
C ALA A 517 -1.90 -26.58 2.47
N PRO A 518 -1.98 -25.52 1.64
CA PRO A 518 -3.01 -25.42 0.62
C PRO A 518 -2.90 -26.55 -0.41
N LYS A 519 -4.03 -26.88 -1.06
CA LYS A 519 -4.06 -27.87 -2.14
C LYS A 519 -3.39 -27.31 -3.38
N MET A 520 -2.40 -28.03 -3.91
CA MET A 520 -1.67 -27.69 -5.14
C MET A 520 -1.55 -28.93 -6.02
N ASP A 521 -1.33 -28.72 -7.32
CA ASP A 521 -0.94 -29.80 -8.23
C ASP A 521 0.43 -30.38 -7.82
N LYS A 522 0.63 -31.69 -8.02
CA LYS A 522 1.82 -32.41 -7.53
C LYS A 522 3.11 -31.85 -8.12
N ASN A 523 3.10 -31.50 -9.41
CA ASN A 523 4.28 -30.94 -10.08
C ASN A 523 4.62 -29.55 -9.53
N ALA A 524 3.60 -28.70 -9.29
CA ALA A 524 3.79 -27.37 -8.71
C ALA A 524 4.28 -27.45 -7.25
N LYS A 525 3.73 -28.37 -6.44
CA LYS A 525 4.17 -28.59 -5.05
C LYS A 525 5.62 -29.05 -4.95
N THR A 526 6.13 -29.78 -5.94
CA THR A 526 7.53 -30.25 -5.99
C THR A 526 8.51 -29.13 -6.36
N ALA A 527 8.02 -27.97 -6.82
CA ALA A 527 8.82 -26.80 -7.14
C ALA A 527 8.93 -25.78 -5.99
N CYS A 528 8.17 -25.94 -4.89
CA CYS A 528 8.30 -25.07 -3.73
C CYS A 528 9.52 -25.47 -2.88
N GLU A 529 10.41 -24.51 -2.62
CA GLU A 529 11.60 -24.73 -1.78
C GLU A 529 11.28 -24.58 -0.28
N ILE A 530 12.10 -25.20 0.58
CA ILE A 530 12.02 -25.02 2.04
C ILE A 530 12.70 -23.70 2.37
N VAL A 531 11.93 -22.73 2.87
CA VAL A 531 12.39 -21.37 3.17
C VAL A 531 12.59 -21.12 4.67
N SER A 532 12.17 -22.04 5.53
CA SER A 532 12.33 -21.97 6.99
C SER A 532 12.73 -23.33 7.57
N SER A 533 13.71 -23.35 8.47
CA SER A 533 14.20 -24.55 9.16
C SER A 533 13.91 -24.49 10.67
N PRO A 534 13.87 -25.61 11.40
CA PRO A 534 13.71 -25.61 12.85
C PRO A 534 14.86 -24.89 13.57
N SER A 535 14.53 -24.06 14.55
CA SER A 535 15.47 -23.32 15.39
C SER A 535 15.74 -24.07 16.68
N SER A 536 17.01 -24.19 17.09
CA SER A 536 17.37 -24.70 18.42
C SER A 536 16.94 -23.69 19.50
N VAL A 537 16.45 -24.18 20.64
CA VAL A 537 15.86 -23.35 21.70
C VAL A 537 16.71 -23.38 22.96
N THR A 538 17.18 -22.22 23.42
CA THR A 538 17.91 -22.08 24.70
C THR A 538 16.96 -22.08 25.90
N SER A 539 17.47 -22.13 27.13
CA SER A 539 16.64 -22.03 28.33
C SER A 539 15.83 -20.73 28.38
N ILE A 540 16.46 -19.59 28.06
CA ILE A 540 15.78 -18.30 27.96
C ILE A 540 14.77 -18.28 26.81
N GLY A 541 15.13 -18.80 25.63
CA GLY A 541 14.20 -18.96 24.51
C GLY A 541 12.99 -19.81 24.89
N LYS A 542 13.17 -20.89 25.65
CA LYS A 542 12.09 -21.74 26.15
C LYS A 542 11.17 -20.96 27.08
N SER A 543 11.68 -20.24 28.08
CA SER A 543 10.86 -19.42 28.97
C SER A 543 10.08 -18.34 28.19
N LEU A 544 10.74 -17.65 27.25
CA LEU A 544 10.10 -16.65 26.37
C LEU A 544 9.06 -17.24 25.41
N LEU A 545 9.15 -18.52 25.05
CA LEU A 545 8.19 -19.23 24.19
C LEU A 545 7.08 -19.95 24.95
N THR A 546 7.18 -20.11 26.27
CA THR A 546 6.23 -20.90 27.09
C THR A 546 5.55 -20.11 28.20
N GLY A 547 6.09 -18.96 28.59
CA GLY A 547 5.64 -18.20 29.76
C GLY A 547 6.12 -18.78 31.10
N GLU A 548 7.00 -19.78 31.09
CA GLU A 548 7.71 -20.26 32.28
C GLU A 548 8.58 -19.13 32.89
N GLU A 549 8.78 -19.15 34.22
CA GLU A 549 9.66 -18.16 34.87
C GLU A 549 11.09 -18.23 34.32
N ILE A 550 11.71 -17.07 34.10
CA ILE A 550 13.10 -16.97 33.66
C ILE A 550 13.99 -17.10 34.90
N VAL A 551 14.53 -18.29 35.13
CA VAL A 551 15.49 -18.55 36.21
C VAL A 551 16.87 -18.00 35.81
N VAL A 552 17.12 -16.73 36.11
CA VAL A 552 18.44 -16.10 35.93
C VAL A 552 19.35 -16.56 37.06
N ASP A 553 20.40 -17.35 36.76
CA ASP A 553 21.39 -17.73 37.79
C ASP A 553 22.15 -16.47 38.24
N ALA A 554 22.05 -16.14 39.53
CA ALA A 554 22.47 -14.86 40.10
C ALA A 554 24.00 -14.73 40.27
N ARG A 555 24.79 -15.29 39.35
CA ARG A 555 26.26 -15.28 39.37
C ARG A 555 26.84 -14.18 38.47
N ASN A 556 26.73 -12.95 38.96
CA ASN A 556 27.64 -11.83 38.67
C ASN A 556 28.12 -11.67 37.21
N LEU A 557 27.22 -11.28 36.32
CA LEU A 557 27.57 -10.42 35.18
C LEU A 557 26.69 -9.16 35.24
N MET A 558 27.31 -7.99 35.04
CA MET A 558 26.55 -6.74 34.90
C MET A 558 25.58 -6.87 33.72
N ALA A 559 24.37 -6.34 33.89
CA ALA A 559 23.48 -6.12 32.76
C ALA A 559 24.21 -5.27 31.70
N ALA A 560 24.00 -5.57 30.43
CA ALA A 560 24.56 -4.75 29.36
C ALA A 560 24.04 -3.31 29.47
N PHE A 561 24.86 -2.35 29.02
CA PHE A 561 24.57 -0.93 29.00
C PHE A 561 23.21 -0.61 28.33
N ASP A 562 22.69 0.59 28.58
CA ASP A 562 21.42 1.05 28.00
C ASP A 562 21.39 0.82 26.48
N PHE A 563 20.34 0.12 26.03
CA PHE A 563 20.17 -0.24 24.64
C PHE A 563 19.30 0.80 23.93
N SER A 564 19.81 1.37 22.84
CA SER A 564 19.07 2.26 21.93
C SER A 564 18.79 1.54 20.62
N MET A 565 17.57 1.73 20.09
CA MET A 565 17.14 1.19 18.78
C MET A 565 17.54 2.09 17.60
N ASP A 566 18.29 3.16 17.85
CA ASP A 566 18.64 4.16 16.83
C ASP A 566 19.91 3.78 16.06
N GLU A 567 19.73 3.34 14.81
CA GLU A 567 20.77 3.32 13.77
C GLU A 567 20.47 4.39 12.71
N SER A 568 20.51 5.66 13.11
CA SER A 568 20.43 6.79 12.19
C SER A 568 21.65 6.82 11.25
N CYS A 569 21.40 6.64 9.95
CA CYS A 569 22.45 6.79 8.94
C CYS A 569 22.71 8.27 8.64
N SER A 570 23.99 8.61 8.57
CA SER A 570 24.49 9.97 8.33
C SER A 570 25.59 9.91 7.28
N CYS A 571 25.75 11.00 6.53
CA CYS A 571 26.76 11.09 5.49
C CYS A 571 28.18 11.00 6.06
N LYS A 572 29.01 10.15 5.47
CA LYS A 572 30.42 9.92 5.85
C LYS A 572 31.40 10.65 4.94
N SER A 573 30.91 11.26 3.85
CA SER A 573 31.66 12.07 2.89
C SER A 573 31.19 13.53 2.90
N GLU A 574 31.85 14.39 2.13
CA GLU A 574 31.41 15.77 1.95
C GLU A 574 30.12 15.80 1.10
N PRO A 575 29.02 16.44 1.57
CA PRO A 575 27.79 16.54 0.80
C PRO A 575 28.00 17.29 -0.51
N ARG A 576 27.45 16.74 -1.59
CA ARG A 576 27.68 17.18 -2.98
C ARG A 576 26.36 17.25 -3.76
N PRO A 577 26.25 18.04 -4.84
CA PRO A 577 25.08 17.98 -5.71
C PRO A 577 24.83 16.56 -6.25
N CYS A 578 23.59 16.11 -6.14
CA CYS A 578 23.14 14.82 -6.63
C CYS A 578 22.28 14.97 -7.88
N VAL A 579 22.53 14.13 -8.89
CA VAL A 579 21.72 14.06 -10.12
C VAL A 579 21.24 12.65 -10.38
N PHE A 580 19.93 12.51 -10.52
CA PHE A 580 19.22 11.23 -10.68
C PHE A 580 18.79 11.05 -12.15
N ILE A 581 19.35 10.04 -12.81
CA ILE A 581 19.13 9.69 -14.22
C ILE A 581 18.21 8.47 -14.32
N HIS A 582 16.95 8.68 -14.71
CA HIS A 582 15.95 7.60 -14.76
C HIS A 582 16.21 6.61 -15.92
N GLY A 583 15.52 5.47 -15.87
CA GLY A 583 15.54 4.44 -16.91
C GLY A 583 14.46 4.59 -17.98
N LEU A 584 14.14 3.49 -18.65
CA LEU A 584 13.11 3.43 -19.70
C LEU A 584 11.72 3.82 -19.16
N GLY A 585 10.90 4.45 -20.01
CA GLY A 585 9.46 4.66 -19.77
C GLY A 585 8.98 6.11 -19.85
N VAL A 586 9.85 7.05 -20.22
CA VAL A 586 9.53 8.49 -20.28
C VAL A 586 9.48 8.97 -21.73
N LEU A 587 8.35 9.56 -22.12
CA LEU A 587 8.06 10.10 -23.47
C LEU A 587 8.31 11.60 -23.61
N THR A 588 8.20 12.36 -22.52
CA THR A 588 8.36 13.83 -22.50
C THR A 588 9.61 14.13 -21.69
N GLU A 589 10.57 14.82 -22.32
CA GLU A 589 11.77 15.34 -21.67
C GLU A 589 11.56 16.77 -21.18
N GLU A 590 12.38 17.18 -20.21
CA GLU A 590 12.46 18.54 -19.69
C GLU A 590 13.84 19.11 -20.05
N GLU A 591 13.93 20.41 -20.33
CA GLU A 591 15.20 21.06 -20.73
C GLU A 591 16.16 21.26 -19.55
N GLU A 592 15.62 21.51 -18.36
CA GLU A 592 16.37 21.73 -17.11
C GLU A 592 16.19 20.57 -16.12
N ASN A 593 17.15 20.42 -15.20
CA ASN A 593 17.08 19.46 -14.09
C ASN A 593 16.01 19.84 -13.03
N LEU A 594 15.02 18.96 -12.82
CA LEU A 594 13.94 19.15 -11.84
C LEU A 594 14.41 18.95 -10.40
N ASP A 595 13.74 19.58 -9.42
CA ASP A 595 13.97 19.36 -7.98
C ASP A 595 13.19 18.17 -7.40
N THR A 596 12.18 17.65 -8.11
CA THR A 596 11.36 16.49 -7.68
C THR A 596 10.92 15.68 -8.90
N TYR A 597 10.99 14.34 -8.82
CA TYR A 597 10.50 13.48 -9.91
C TYR A 597 9.97 12.14 -9.39
N ASP A 598 8.67 11.88 -9.59
CA ASP A 598 7.90 10.76 -9.02
C ASP A 598 8.36 9.35 -9.46
N TYR A 599 9.32 9.26 -10.41
CA TYR A 599 9.93 8.00 -10.85
C TYR A 599 10.66 7.25 -9.74
N TRP A 600 11.30 8.00 -8.83
CA TRP A 600 12.26 7.49 -7.84
C TRP A 600 11.66 7.24 -6.45
N GLY A 601 10.33 7.10 -6.34
CA GLY A 601 9.66 7.06 -5.04
C GLY A 601 9.80 8.40 -4.29
N ASN A 602 9.82 8.35 -2.95
CA ASN A 602 10.06 9.53 -2.12
C ASN A 602 11.48 9.50 -1.55
N MET A 603 12.40 10.23 -2.17
CA MET A 603 13.77 10.43 -1.67
C MET A 603 13.91 11.70 -0.80
N THR A 604 12.82 12.39 -0.45
CA THR A 604 12.86 13.62 0.35
C THR A 604 13.31 13.29 1.78
N GLY A 605 14.45 13.84 2.21
CA GLY A 605 15.05 13.55 3.52
C GLY A 605 15.94 12.30 3.55
N HIS A 606 15.83 11.43 2.54
CA HIS A 606 16.56 10.16 2.43
C HIS A 606 17.86 10.27 1.60
N THR A 607 18.42 11.48 1.50
CA THR A 607 19.59 11.79 0.67
C THR A 607 20.65 12.55 1.47
N PRO A 608 21.19 12.00 2.58
CA PRO A 608 22.00 12.74 3.54
C PRO A 608 23.34 13.27 2.97
N CYS A 609 23.86 12.66 1.91
CA CYS A 609 25.06 13.13 1.20
C CYS A 609 24.78 14.07 0.02
N CYS A 610 23.51 14.41 -0.24
CA CYS A 610 23.14 15.33 -1.30
C CYS A 610 23.00 16.75 -0.74
N SER A 611 23.87 17.68 -1.17
CA SER A 611 23.70 19.10 -0.84
C SER A 611 22.49 19.71 -1.57
N THR A 612 22.20 19.17 -2.75
CA THR A 612 21.02 19.42 -3.58
C THR A 612 20.65 18.11 -4.28
N THR A 613 19.36 17.92 -4.58
CA THR A 613 18.87 16.71 -5.28
C THR A 613 18.16 17.14 -6.55
N LYS A 614 18.69 16.71 -7.69
CA LYS A 614 18.22 17.03 -9.03
C LYS A 614 17.85 15.78 -9.82
N TYR A 615 16.91 15.90 -10.74
CA TYR A 615 16.40 14.81 -11.56
C TYR A 615 16.42 15.22 -13.04
N ALA A 616 17.19 14.50 -13.86
CA ALA A 616 17.18 14.67 -15.30
C ALA A 616 16.01 13.90 -15.89
N VAL A 617 15.19 14.55 -16.72
CA VAL A 617 13.99 13.95 -17.35
C VAL A 617 14.19 13.93 -18.86
N LEU A 618 14.37 12.73 -19.40
CA LEU A 618 14.84 12.48 -20.76
C LEU A 618 13.86 11.58 -21.53
N ASN A 619 13.69 11.80 -22.83
CA ASN A 619 12.85 10.92 -23.63
C ASN A 619 13.60 9.61 -23.86
N THR A 620 13.23 8.58 -23.12
CA THR A 620 13.87 7.25 -23.09
C THR A 620 13.05 6.21 -23.83
N VAL A 621 11.80 6.52 -24.19
CA VAL A 621 10.97 5.64 -25.03
C VAL A 621 11.40 5.76 -26.50
N ASN A 622 11.53 6.99 -27.00
CA ASN A 622 11.80 7.23 -28.43
C ASN A 622 13.28 7.26 -28.79
N ASN A 623 14.20 7.34 -27.82
CA ASN A 623 15.64 7.42 -28.07
C ASN A 623 16.38 6.21 -27.48
N SER A 624 17.27 5.62 -28.26
CA SER A 624 18.17 4.55 -27.81
C SER A 624 19.17 5.07 -26.76
N TRP A 625 19.61 4.21 -25.83
CA TRP A 625 20.74 4.54 -24.95
C TRP A 625 22.06 4.68 -25.71
N THR A 626 22.15 4.13 -26.93
CA THR A 626 23.29 4.27 -27.84
C THR A 626 23.24 5.54 -28.68
N ASP A 627 22.17 6.34 -28.61
CA ASP A 627 22.08 7.56 -29.41
C ASP A 627 23.03 8.64 -28.87
N HIS A 628 23.77 9.27 -29.78
CA HIS A 628 24.80 10.25 -29.40
C HIS A 628 24.19 11.55 -28.86
N ILE A 629 23.01 11.97 -29.34
CA ILE A 629 22.35 13.19 -28.86
C ILE A 629 21.80 12.92 -27.45
N GLN A 630 21.17 11.77 -27.25
CA GLN A 630 20.68 11.31 -25.94
C GLN A 630 21.81 11.23 -24.91
N GLN A 631 22.95 10.63 -25.26
CA GLN A 631 24.12 10.56 -24.39
C GLN A 631 24.74 11.94 -24.10
N GLN A 632 24.71 12.86 -25.07
CA GLN A 632 25.17 14.23 -24.85
C GLN A 632 24.27 14.96 -23.83
N LYS A 633 22.94 14.89 -23.97
CA LYS A 633 22.00 15.46 -22.98
C LYS A 633 22.25 14.92 -21.57
N VAL A 634 22.51 13.62 -21.44
CA VAL A 634 22.84 12.98 -20.15
C VAL A 634 24.10 13.61 -19.55
N CYS A 635 25.16 13.81 -20.33
CA CYS A 635 26.35 14.53 -19.86
C CYS A 635 26.05 15.99 -19.51
N ASP A 636 25.26 16.69 -20.31
CA ASP A 636 24.95 18.11 -20.10
C ASP A 636 24.19 18.32 -18.78
N HIS A 637 23.15 17.52 -18.51
CA HIS A 637 22.44 17.54 -17.22
C HIS A 637 23.35 17.18 -16.03
N ILE A 638 24.33 16.28 -16.20
CA ILE A 638 25.27 15.91 -15.13
C ILE A 638 26.32 17.00 -14.89
N LEU A 639 26.75 17.72 -15.94
CA LEU A 639 27.70 18.82 -15.83
C LEU A 639 27.05 20.06 -15.19
N GLU A 640 25.77 20.31 -15.45
CA GLU A 640 25.02 21.47 -14.95
C GLU A 640 24.93 21.52 -13.41
N VAL A 641 24.78 20.38 -12.72
CA VAL A 641 24.49 20.37 -11.27
C VAL A 641 25.64 20.80 -10.37
N SER A 642 26.87 20.94 -10.90
CA SER A 642 28.06 21.32 -10.14
C SER A 642 28.89 22.39 -10.86
N GLU A 643 28.98 23.58 -10.25
CA GLU A 643 29.77 24.72 -10.76
C GLU A 643 31.28 24.43 -10.89
N THR A 644 31.78 23.35 -10.26
CA THR A 644 33.20 22.96 -10.36
C THR A 644 33.50 22.10 -11.59
N SER A 645 32.46 21.54 -12.24
CA SER A 645 32.57 20.82 -13.51
C SER A 645 33.11 21.74 -14.62
N LYS A 646 34.02 21.23 -15.45
CA LYS A 646 34.69 22.03 -16.50
C LYS A 646 34.83 21.28 -17.81
N GLY A 647 34.31 21.89 -18.88
CA GLY A 647 34.27 21.27 -20.20
C GLY A 647 33.48 19.97 -20.14
N ARG A 648 34.13 18.83 -20.43
CA ARG A 648 33.53 17.49 -20.35
C ARG A 648 33.80 16.76 -19.04
N LYS A 649 34.35 17.44 -18.02
CA LYS A 649 34.78 16.80 -16.78
C LYS A 649 33.82 17.13 -15.65
N VAL A 650 33.03 16.14 -15.25
CA VAL A 650 32.15 16.18 -14.08
C VAL A 650 33.00 16.18 -12.82
N SER A 651 32.73 17.08 -11.88
CA SER A 651 33.44 17.18 -10.60
C SER A 651 32.47 17.40 -9.45
N ASP A 652 32.82 16.94 -8.25
CA ASP A 652 32.09 17.16 -6.99
C ASP A 652 30.59 16.79 -7.08
N THR A 653 30.25 15.72 -7.80
CA THR A 653 28.86 15.32 -8.09
C THR A 653 28.59 13.88 -7.66
N ILE A 654 27.38 13.58 -7.18
CA ILE A 654 26.90 12.21 -6.98
C ILE A 654 25.88 11.89 -8.08
N ILE A 655 26.22 10.95 -8.96
CA ILE A 655 25.36 10.49 -10.06
C ILE A 655 24.62 9.25 -9.57
N VAL A 656 23.28 9.26 -9.63
CA VAL A 656 22.43 8.10 -9.31
C VAL A 656 21.71 7.68 -10.58
N SER A 657 21.90 6.44 -11.06
CA SER A 657 21.34 6.00 -12.34
C SER A 657 20.59 4.67 -12.22
N HIS A 658 19.34 4.63 -12.69
CA HIS A 658 18.51 3.42 -12.65
C HIS A 658 18.29 2.83 -14.05
N SER A 659 18.31 1.51 -14.17
CA SER A 659 17.90 0.79 -15.40
C SER A 659 18.66 1.34 -16.63
N MET A 660 17.96 1.65 -17.72
CA MET A 660 18.52 2.27 -18.94
C MET A 660 19.37 3.54 -18.67
N GLY A 661 19.11 4.28 -17.59
CA GLY A 661 19.90 5.44 -17.19
C GLY A 661 21.37 5.10 -16.93
N GLY A 662 21.66 3.93 -16.37
CA GLY A 662 23.04 3.49 -16.16
C GLY A 662 23.76 3.14 -17.46
N LEU A 663 23.04 2.61 -18.47
CA LEU A 663 23.58 2.41 -19.81
C LEU A 663 23.85 3.73 -20.53
N MET A 664 22.95 4.72 -20.38
CA MET A 664 23.15 6.06 -20.97
C MET A 664 24.41 6.72 -20.39
N VAL A 665 24.61 6.69 -19.07
CA VAL A 665 25.83 7.20 -18.42
C VAL A 665 27.07 6.41 -18.87
N ALA A 666 27.01 5.07 -18.89
CA ALA A 666 28.10 4.22 -19.34
C ALA A 666 28.51 4.50 -20.80
N GLY A 667 27.53 4.63 -21.70
CA GLY A 667 27.74 4.94 -23.12
C GLY A 667 28.33 6.33 -23.34
N ALA A 668 27.84 7.34 -22.62
CA ALA A 668 28.34 8.70 -22.74
C ALA A 668 29.80 8.86 -22.25
N ILE A 669 30.19 8.12 -21.19
CA ILE A 669 31.58 8.01 -20.74
C ILE A 669 32.42 7.24 -21.77
N ALA A 670 31.93 6.09 -22.26
CA ALA A 670 32.64 5.26 -23.23
C ALA A 670 32.92 5.98 -24.57
N ASN A 671 32.02 6.87 -24.98
CA ASN A 671 32.16 7.72 -26.18
C ASN A 671 32.90 9.05 -25.91
N GLY A 672 33.34 9.32 -24.68
CA GLY A 672 34.13 10.51 -24.33
C GLY A 672 33.35 11.83 -24.38
N LEU A 673 32.03 11.78 -24.21
CA LEU A 673 31.17 12.95 -24.12
C LEU A 673 31.29 13.62 -22.73
N CYS A 674 31.43 12.81 -21.68
CA CYS A 674 31.87 13.26 -20.37
C CYS A 674 32.81 12.26 -19.68
N SER A 675 33.48 12.73 -18.63
CA SER A 675 34.43 11.97 -17.82
C SER A 675 34.29 12.39 -16.35
N LEU A 676 34.53 11.46 -15.42
CA LEU A 676 34.33 11.71 -13.99
C LEU A 676 35.66 12.08 -13.30
N ASP A 677 35.66 13.09 -12.43
CA ASP A 677 36.77 13.32 -11.50
C ASP A 677 36.75 12.31 -10.34
N LYS A 678 37.86 12.24 -9.59
CA LYS A 678 37.96 11.50 -8.32
C LYS A 678 36.99 11.99 -7.24
N SER A 679 36.53 13.24 -7.30
CA SER A 679 35.51 13.76 -6.38
C SER A 679 34.07 13.45 -6.81
N THR A 680 33.87 12.84 -7.99
CA THR A 680 32.57 12.36 -8.45
C THR A 680 32.33 10.92 -7.97
N THR A 681 31.08 10.62 -7.62
CA THR A 681 30.66 9.28 -7.19
C THR A 681 29.49 8.80 -8.05
N TRP A 682 29.61 7.63 -8.66
CA TRP A 682 28.52 7.03 -9.44
C TRP A 682 27.92 5.83 -8.71
N VAL A 683 26.63 5.95 -8.41
CA VAL A 683 25.77 4.92 -7.82
C VAL A 683 24.81 4.43 -8.91
N SER A 684 24.74 3.12 -9.13
CA SER A 684 23.87 2.52 -10.15
C SER A 684 22.94 1.48 -9.54
N THR A 685 21.71 1.39 -10.06
CA THR A 685 20.71 0.42 -9.60
C THR A 685 20.02 -0.25 -10.79
N GLY A 686 19.89 -1.58 -10.78
CA GLY A 686 19.14 -2.34 -11.79
C GLY A 686 19.53 -2.12 -13.26
N SER A 687 20.72 -1.60 -13.57
CA SER A 687 21.08 -1.16 -14.92
C SER A 687 21.43 -2.36 -15.83
N PRO A 688 20.79 -2.58 -16.98
CA PRO A 688 21.03 -3.76 -17.82
C PRO A 688 22.32 -3.64 -18.65
N ILE A 689 23.50 -3.73 -18.00
CA ILE A 689 24.80 -3.47 -18.62
C ILE A 689 25.19 -4.52 -19.70
N THR A 690 24.46 -5.64 -19.81
CA THR A 690 24.53 -6.58 -20.95
C THR A 690 23.17 -6.77 -21.66
N GLY A 691 22.26 -5.82 -21.52
CA GLY A 691 20.88 -5.90 -22.02
C GLY A 691 19.93 -6.71 -21.13
N SER A 692 18.70 -6.92 -21.59
CA SER A 692 17.59 -7.48 -20.80
C SER A 692 16.76 -8.46 -21.63
N MET A 693 16.55 -9.68 -21.13
CA MET A 693 15.67 -10.64 -21.80
C MET A 693 14.21 -10.18 -21.84
N ALA A 694 13.80 -9.25 -20.96
CA ALA A 694 12.48 -8.64 -21.04
C ALA A 694 12.34 -7.80 -22.32
N SER A 695 13.40 -7.11 -22.78
CA SER A 695 13.38 -6.42 -24.08
C SER A 695 13.16 -7.39 -25.23
N ASP A 696 13.95 -8.47 -25.32
CA ASP A 696 13.78 -9.51 -26.35
C ASP A 696 12.35 -10.09 -26.33
N TYR A 697 11.81 -10.37 -25.13
CA TYR A 697 10.43 -10.83 -24.97
C TYR A 697 9.40 -9.81 -25.47
N PHE A 698 9.51 -8.52 -25.10
CA PHE A 698 8.62 -7.48 -25.61
C PHE A 698 8.71 -7.33 -27.15
N GLN A 699 9.91 -7.44 -27.72
CA GLN A 699 10.11 -7.36 -29.18
C GLN A 699 9.64 -8.62 -29.94
N GLU A 700 9.50 -9.76 -29.28
CA GLU A 700 8.83 -10.96 -29.79
C GLU A 700 7.31 -10.81 -29.69
N SER A 701 6.79 -10.41 -28.52
CA SER A 701 5.37 -10.17 -28.29
C SER A 701 4.74 -9.06 -29.12
N CYS A 702 5.49 -8.06 -29.58
CA CYS A 702 4.96 -7.05 -30.52
C CYS A 702 4.88 -7.52 -31.98
N LYS A 703 5.43 -8.69 -32.33
CA LYS A 703 5.38 -9.25 -33.69
C LYS A 703 4.31 -10.33 -33.84
N ASP A 704 4.21 -11.19 -32.84
CA ASP A 704 3.27 -12.30 -32.78
C ASP A 704 2.29 -12.08 -31.63
N GLN A 705 0.98 -12.29 -31.87
CA GLN A 705 -0.05 -12.25 -30.83
C GLN A 705 0.20 -13.37 -29.82
N THR A 706 0.99 -13.04 -28.80
CA THR A 706 1.43 -13.95 -27.73
C THR A 706 0.36 -14.02 -26.64
N ASN A 707 0.65 -14.74 -25.54
CA ASN A 707 -0.31 -15.08 -24.49
C ASN A 707 -1.26 -13.94 -24.03
N LEU A 708 -2.44 -14.33 -23.52
CA LEU A 708 -3.52 -13.43 -23.03
C LEU A 708 -3.07 -12.30 -22.10
N PHE A 709 -1.95 -12.46 -21.38
CA PHE A 709 -1.36 -11.42 -20.55
C PHE A 709 -0.76 -10.29 -21.41
N MET A 710 -0.04 -10.65 -22.48
CA MET A 710 0.57 -9.69 -23.40
C MET A 710 -0.43 -8.99 -24.30
N GLU A 711 -1.48 -9.66 -24.79
CA GLU A 711 -2.56 -8.97 -25.52
C GLU A 711 -3.15 -7.84 -24.67
N LYS A 712 -3.50 -8.15 -23.41
CA LYS A 712 -4.06 -7.18 -22.46
C LYS A 712 -3.06 -6.09 -22.06
N PHE A 713 -1.77 -6.41 -21.92
CA PHE A 713 -0.72 -5.43 -21.62
C PHE A 713 -0.49 -4.47 -22.79
N VAL A 714 -0.44 -4.97 -24.03
CA VAL A 714 -0.21 -4.19 -25.24
C VAL A 714 -1.40 -3.27 -25.54
N GLU A 715 -2.63 -3.78 -25.43
CA GLU A 715 -3.86 -2.97 -25.57
C GLU A 715 -3.95 -1.84 -24.53
N THR A 716 -3.34 -2.02 -23.34
CA THR A 716 -3.41 -1.04 -22.24
C THR A 716 -2.26 -0.03 -22.25
N THR A 717 -1.08 -0.39 -22.76
CA THR A 717 0.15 0.42 -22.60
C THR A 717 0.63 1.13 -23.87
N GLY A 718 0.28 0.64 -25.06
CA GLY A 718 0.69 1.27 -26.32
C GLY A 718 2.16 1.08 -26.72
N PHE A 719 2.95 0.29 -25.97
CA PHE A 719 4.38 0.01 -26.27
C PHE A 719 4.61 -0.96 -27.46
N CYS A 720 3.61 -1.20 -28.30
CA CYS A 720 3.79 -1.89 -29.59
C CYS A 720 3.38 -0.97 -30.76
N PRO A 721 4.18 -0.90 -31.84
CA PRO A 721 5.45 -1.60 -32.05
C PRO A 721 6.54 -1.13 -31.08
N ALA A 722 7.40 -2.04 -30.64
CA ALA A 722 8.43 -1.73 -29.63
C ALA A 722 9.29 -0.53 -30.02
N ASP A 723 9.29 0.52 -29.19
CA ASP A 723 10.00 1.78 -29.45
C ASP A 723 11.53 1.62 -29.37
N ASP A 724 12.28 2.60 -29.86
CA ASP A 724 13.74 2.50 -29.99
C ASP A 724 14.46 2.38 -28.64
N GLY A 725 13.88 2.93 -27.57
CA GLY A 725 14.30 2.67 -26.19
C GLY A 725 14.25 1.18 -25.84
N ILE A 726 13.11 0.50 -26.08
CA ILE A 726 12.96 -0.95 -25.86
C ILE A 726 13.97 -1.70 -26.73
N LYS A 727 13.99 -1.44 -28.05
CA LYS A 727 14.88 -2.13 -29.00
C LYS A 727 16.35 -2.06 -28.58
N SER A 728 16.79 -0.91 -28.07
CA SER A 728 18.17 -0.70 -27.64
C SER A 728 18.58 -1.53 -26.42
N LEU A 729 17.63 -2.08 -25.66
CA LEU A 729 17.90 -2.89 -24.46
C LEU A 729 17.97 -4.40 -24.74
N ALA A 730 17.96 -4.83 -26.00
CA ALA A 730 18.09 -6.23 -26.38
C ALA A 730 19.32 -6.89 -25.74
N TYR A 731 19.20 -8.13 -25.28
CA TYR A 731 20.27 -8.83 -24.58
C TYR A 731 21.44 -9.12 -25.52
N ILE A 732 22.67 -8.88 -25.05
CA ILE A 732 23.88 -9.01 -25.87
C ILE A 732 23.98 -10.40 -26.51
N HIS A 733 24.30 -10.47 -27.80
CA HIS A 733 24.35 -11.69 -28.63
C HIS A 733 23.02 -12.47 -28.80
N GLU A 734 21.88 -11.98 -28.31
CA GLU A 734 20.57 -12.60 -28.56
C GLU A 734 19.92 -12.13 -29.87
N ARG A 735 18.75 -12.72 -30.20
CA ARG A 735 18.08 -12.57 -31.50
C ARG A 735 17.81 -11.11 -31.88
N TYR A 736 17.55 -10.25 -30.90
CA TYR A 736 17.21 -8.84 -31.13
C TYR A 736 18.40 -7.89 -31.01
N SER A 737 19.58 -8.37 -30.57
CA SER A 737 20.82 -7.60 -30.64
C SER A 737 21.43 -7.63 -32.05
N ASN A 738 22.49 -6.85 -32.24
CA ASN A 738 23.27 -6.79 -33.47
C ASN A 738 24.73 -6.41 -33.15
N PRO A 739 25.69 -6.61 -34.08
CA PRO A 739 27.10 -6.36 -33.80
C PRO A 739 27.47 -4.92 -33.39
N ILE A 740 26.67 -3.91 -33.76
CA ILE A 740 26.90 -2.51 -33.34
C ILE A 740 26.49 -2.35 -31.87
N LEU A 741 25.35 -2.91 -31.48
CA LEU A 741 24.87 -2.90 -30.10
C LEU A 741 25.78 -3.73 -29.19
N ASP A 742 26.25 -4.90 -29.64
CA ASP A 742 27.20 -5.73 -28.90
C ASP A 742 28.52 -4.98 -28.60
N VAL A 743 29.08 -4.28 -29.60
CA VAL A 743 30.28 -3.43 -29.42
C VAL A 743 30.02 -2.26 -28.47
N ALA A 744 28.82 -1.66 -28.52
CA ALA A 744 28.43 -0.62 -27.58
C ALA A 744 28.35 -1.17 -26.15
N TYR A 745 27.77 -2.35 -25.95
CA TYR A 745 27.72 -3.01 -24.63
C TYR A 745 29.11 -3.35 -24.09
N GLU A 746 30.05 -3.80 -24.91
CA GLU A 746 31.42 -4.01 -24.47
C GLU A 746 32.09 -2.71 -23.99
N ALA A 747 31.86 -1.60 -24.71
CA ALA A 747 32.41 -0.30 -24.36
C ALA A 747 31.79 0.24 -23.06
N ALA A 748 30.46 0.14 -22.94
CA ALA A 748 29.71 0.47 -21.73
C ALA A 748 30.19 -0.38 -20.52
N GLN A 749 30.38 -1.70 -20.67
CA GLN A 749 30.92 -2.58 -19.63
C GLN A 749 32.32 -2.19 -19.13
N ARG A 750 33.16 -1.61 -19.99
CA ARG A 750 34.48 -1.08 -19.58
C ARG A 750 34.29 0.21 -18.76
N ALA A 751 33.61 1.21 -19.34
CA ALA A 751 33.32 2.47 -18.67
C ALA A 751 32.61 2.28 -17.31
N TYR A 752 31.64 1.37 -17.25
CA TYR A 752 30.90 1.01 -16.05
C TYR A 752 31.81 0.47 -14.94
N ARG A 753 32.59 -0.58 -15.21
CA ARG A 753 33.48 -1.21 -14.21
C ARG A 753 34.61 -0.29 -13.76
N ASP A 754 35.08 0.60 -14.62
CA ASP A 754 36.16 1.54 -14.31
C ASP A 754 35.70 2.74 -13.47
N ASN A 755 34.39 3.07 -13.46
CA ASN A 755 33.87 4.30 -12.85
C ASN A 755 32.77 4.09 -11.78
N VAL A 756 32.04 2.97 -11.77
CA VAL A 756 30.95 2.76 -10.81
C VAL A 756 31.52 2.54 -9.40
N TYR A 757 31.06 3.35 -8.44
CA TYR A 757 31.49 3.26 -7.05
C TYR A 757 30.68 2.22 -6.27
N ALA A 758 29.36 2.26 -6.45
CA ALA A 758 28.39 1.45 -5.72
C ALA A 758 27.27 0.96 -6.64
N LEU A 759 26.74 -0.21 -6.35
CA LEU A 759 25.77 -0.88 -7.21
C LEU A 759 24.79 -1.73 -6.41
N MET A 760 23.50 -1.53 -6.66
CA MET A 760 22.42 -2.41 -6.20
C MET A 760 21.88 -3.25 -7.36
N CYS A 761 21.98 -4.58 -7.23
CA CYS A 761 21.46 -5.54 -8.19
C CYS A 761 20.58 -6.58 -7.51
N SER A 762 19.38 -6.84 -8.01
CA SER A 762 18.54 -7.89 -7.42
C SER A 762 18.91 -9.29 -7.92
N ASN A 763 18.74 -10.29 -7.04
CA ASN A 763 18.76 -11.70 -7.38
C ASN A 763 17.39 -12.40 -7.24
N SER A 764 16.32 -11.68 -6.88
CA SER A 764 14.96 -12.18 -6.78
C SER A 764 13.96 -11.07 -7.09
N TYR A 765 13.03 -11.36 -8.01
CA TYR A 765 11.94 -10.47 -8.39
C TYR A 765 10.79 -10.46 -7.38
N SER A 766 10.99 -11.05 -6.19
CA SER A 766 9.98 -11.09 -5.14
C SER A 766 9.53 -9.68 -4.73
N GLY A 767 10.45 -8.73 -4.50
CA GLY A 767 10.13 -7.33 -4.25
C GLY A 767 9.58 -7.00 -2.85
N ILE A 768 9.29 -5.72 -2.64
CA ILE A 768 8.54 -5.18 -1.51
C ILE A 768 7.04 -5.34 -1.80
N ILE A 769 6.25 -5.59 -0.76
CA ILE A 769 4.81 -5.83 -0.85
C ILE A 769 4.11 -4.62 -1.48
N SER A 770 3.62 -4.78 -2.71
CA SER A 770 3.11 -3.66 -3.51
C SER A 770 2.18 -4.12 -4.64
N SER A 771 1.33 -3.23 -5.15
CA SER A 771 0.36 -3.59 -6.21
C SER A 771 1.00 -3.90 -7.57
N TYR A 772 2.19 -3.36 -7.85
CA TYR A 772 2.95 -3.67 -9.08
C TYR A 772 3.76 -4.98 -8.99
N GLN A 773 3.91 -5.54 -7.80
CA GLN A 773 4.68 -6.75 -7.52
C GLN A 773 4.22 -7.95 -8.36
N VAL A 774 2.90 -8.12 -8.54
CA VAL A 774 2.28 -9.18 -9.37
C VAL A 774 2.73 -9.09 -10.83
N GLY A 775 2.94 -7.87 -11.36
CA GLY A 775 3.46 -7.66 -12.71
C GLY A 775 4.88 -8.18 -12.86
N PHE A 776 5.76 -7.90 -11.89
CA PHE A 776 7.14 -8.41 -11.89
C PHE A 776 7.22 -9.91 -11.60
N TRP A 777 6.29 -10.48 -10.83
CA TRP A 777 6.17 -11.93 -10.69
C TRP A 777 5.79 -12.61 -12.00
N ALA A 778 4.84 -12.05 -12.75
CA ALA A 778 4.48 -12.53 -14.07
C ALA A 778 5.66 -12.43 -15.03
N LEU A 779 6.32 -11.27 -15.12
CA LEU A 779 7.47 -11.05 -16.01
C LEU A 779 8.64 -11.99 -15.65
N GLY A 780 9.06 -12.03 -14.39
CA GLY A 780 10.14 -12.91 -13.91
C GLY A 780 9.90 -14.41 -14.11
N SER A 781 8.64 -14.82 -14.32
CA SER A 781 8.22 -16.20 -14.57
C SER A 781 7.95 -16.53 -16.04
N VAL A 782 7.49 -15.57 -16.84
CA VAL A 782 7.09 -15.75 -18.25
C VAL A 782 8.20 -15.37 -19.23
N VAL A 783 9.01 -14.36 -18.90
CA VAL A 783 10.19 -14.00 -19.68
C VAL A 783 11.22 -15.12 -19.57
N SER A 784 11.79 -15.53 -20.71
CA SER A 784 12.82 -16.57 -20.78
C SER A 784 14.20 -16.05 -20.34
N HIS A 785 14.28 -15.60 -19.08
CA HIS A 785 15.48 -15.05 -18.47
C HIS A 785 16.66 -16.02 -18.51
N LYS A 786 17.89 -15.48 -18.65
CA LYS A 786 19.11 -16.30 -18.61
C LYS A 786 19.36 -16.97 -17.25
N SER A 787 18.68 -16.51 -16.20
CA SER A 787 18.76 -17.05 -14.84
C SER A 787 17.50 -16.70 -14.05
N ARG A 788 17.15 -17.53 -13.05
CA ARG A 788 16.16 -17.18 -12.01
C ARG A 788 16.59 -15.97 -11.17
N LYS A 789 17.88 -15.58 -11.22
CA LYS A 789 18.40 -14.39 -10.54
C LYS A 789 18.17 -13.14 -11.38
N ASN A 790 17.02 -12.49 -11.21
CA ASN A 790 16.62 -11.26 -11.90
C ASN A 790 15.67 -10.42 -11.02
N ASP A 791 15.44 -9.15 -11.38
CA ASP A 791 14.47 -8.25 -10.73
C ASP A 791 13.08 -8.22 -11.41
N GLY A 792 12.83 -9.14 -12.34
CA GLY A 792 11.63 -9.22 -13.18
C GLY A 792 11.81 -8.55 -14.54
N MET A 793 12.91 -7.81 -14.75
CA MET A 793 13.28 -7.19 -16.02
C MET A 793 14.74 -7.46 -16.39
N VAL A 794 15.65 -7.37 -15.43
CA VAL A 794 17.10 -7.40 -15.61
C VAL A 794 17.70 -8.53 -14.78
N GLU A 795 18.49 -9.39 -15.43
CA GLU A 795 19.26 -10.43 -14.76
C GLU A 795 20.38 -9.85 -13.88
N PHE A 796 20.61 -10.46 -12.73
CA PHE A 796 21.69 -10.10 -11.80
C PHE A 796 23.05 -9.97 -12.49
N HIS A 797 23.36 -10.86 -13.44
CA HIS A 797 24.63 -10.83 -14.18
C HIS A 797 24.73 -9.67 -15.18
N SER A 798 23.60 -9.26 -15.78
CA SER A 798 23.54 -8.06 -16.63
C SER A 798 23.72 -6.82 -15.77
N CYS A 799 23.02 -6.74 -14.64
CA CYS A 799 23.18 -5.67 -13.67
C CYS A 799 24.61 -5.55 -13.12
N ALA A 800 25.24 -6.67 -12.77
CA ALA A 800 26.61 -6.67 -12.27
C ALA A 800 27.66 -6.18 -13.28
N GLY A 801 27.37 -6.15 -14.59
CA GLY A 801 28.26 -5.56 -15.62
C GLY A 801 29.67 -6.15 -15.66
N GLY A 802 29.85 -7.40 -15.21
CA GLY A 802 31.16 -8.06 -15.07
C GLY A 802 31.89 -7.82 -13.74
N ILE A 803 31.26 -7.18 -12.75
CA ILE A 803 31.73 -7.16 -11.36
C ILE A 803 31.49 -8.54 -10.73
N PRO A 804 32.49 -9.19 -10.09
CA PRO A 804 32.31 -10.52 -9.52
C PRO A 804 31.24 -10.57 -8.43
N ALA A 805 30.35 -11.58 -8.49
CA ALA A 805 29.30 -11.80 -7.48
C ALA A 805 29.85 -11.90 -6.04
N SER A 806 31.09 -12.36 -5.86
CA SER A 806 31.77 -12.43 -4.55
C SER A 806 32.12 -11.08 -3.93
N LYS A 807 31.87 -9.96 -4.63
CA LYS A 807 31.97 -8.61 -4.05
C LYS A 807 30.66 -8.11 -3.47
N PHE A 808 29.54 -8.78 -3.77
CA PHE A 808 28.22 -8.37 -3.32
C PHE A 808 27.85 -9.02 -1.99
N GLY A 809 27.24 -8.26 -1.09
CA GLY A 809 26.60 -8.75 0.14
C GLY A 809 25.13 -8.34 0.21
N ASP A 810 24.38 -8.97 1.11
CA ASP A 810 22.92 -8.84 1.24
C ASP A 810 22.46 -7.95 2.41
N ASP A 811 23.39 -7.19 3.03
CA ASP A 811 23.08 -6.13 4.00
C ASP A 811 23.07 -4.76 3.29
N TYR A 812 22.15 -3.87 3.66
CA TYR A 812 22.09 -2.50 3.13
C TYR A 812 23.34 -1.65 3.43
N ARG A 813 24.27 -2.13 4.25
CA ARG A 813 25.60 -1.52 4.45
C ARG A 813 26.60 -1.86 3.34
N ASP A 814 26.31 -2.87 2.51
CA ASP A 814 27.23 -3.34 1.47
C ASP A 814 27.25 -2.39 0.26
N ARG A 815 28.43 -1.88 -0.09
CA ARG A 815 28.62 -0.97 -1.24
C ARG A 815 28.22 -1.61 -2.57
N PHE A 816 28.37 -2.92 -2.66
CA PHE A 816 27.83 -3.75 -3.73
C PHE A 816 26.74 -4.61 -3.10
N TYR A 817 25.48 -4.23 -3.32
CA TYR A 817 24.34 -4.76 -2.60
C TYR A 817 23.55 -5.70 -3.51
N VAL A 818 23.46 -6.97 -3.11
CA VAL A 818 22.62 -7.95 -3.77
C VAL A 818 21.28 -8.05 -3.05
N SER A 819 20.25 -7.49 -3.68
CA SER A 819 18.92 -7.36 -3.09
C SER A 819 17.95 -8.45 -3.58
N LYS A 820 16.74 -8.46 -3.03
CA LYS A 820 15.59 -9.30 -3.44
C LYS A 820 14.41 -8.44 -3.91
N LEU A 821 14.74 -7.37 -4.60
CA LEU A 821 13.85 -6.30 -5.03
C LEU A 821 13.35 -6.51 -6.46
N ASN A 822 12.15 -6.04 -6.78
CA ASN A 822 11.70 -5.99 -8.18
C ASN A 822 12.26 -4.73 -8.89
N HIS A 823 12.12 -4.65 -10.20
CA HIS A 823 12.71 -3.58 -11.02
C HIS A 823 12.21 -2.15 -10.68
N TYR A 824 11.08 -2.00 -9.98
CA TYR A 824 10.65 -0.69 -9.47
C TYR A 824 11.19 -0.41 -8.06
N ASP A 825 11.31 -1.42 -7.21
CA ASP A 825 11.86 -1.24 -5.87
C ASP A 825 13.36 -0.85 -5.89
N VAL A 826 14.13 -1.34 -6.88
CA VAL A 826 15.52 -0.89 -7.08
C VAL A 826 15.64 0.56 -7.57
N ALA A 827 14.52 1.22 -7.91
CA ALA A 827 14.40 2.66 -8.10
C ALA A 827 13.85 3.38 -6.84
N PHE A 828 13.97 2.77 -5.66
CA PHE A 828 13.49 3.26 -4.36
C PHE A 828 11.95 3.39 -4.24
N ARG A 829 11.19 2.91 -5.23
CA ARG A 829 9.75 3.16 -5.35
C ARG A 829 8.90 2.49 -4.26
N GLY A 830 9.38 1.39 -3.69
CA GLY A 830 8.71 0.63 -2.62
C GLY A 830 9.07 1.09 -1.20
N GLY A 831 10.03 2.00 -1.02
CA GLY A 831 10.63 2.28 0.28
C GLY A 831 11.52 1.12 0.74
N ASP A 832 11.49 0.80 2.04
CA ASP A 832 12.25 -0.29 2.67
C ASP A 832 11.33 -1.37 3.27
N ALA A 833 11.78 -2.63 3.27
CA ALA A 833 11.09 -3.72 3.94
C ALA A 833 11.37 -3.76 5.45
N LEU A 834 10.32 -4.00 6.26
CA LEU A 834 10.38 -3.93 7.73
C LEU A 834 11.34 -4.91 8.42
N LEU A 835 11.53 -6.12 7.87
CA LEU A 835 12.28 -7.22 8.51
C LEU A 835 13.18 -8.01 7.54
N ASP A 836 13.59 -7.39 6.43
CA ASP A 836 14.47 -8.00 5.43
C ASP A 836 15.52 -7.01 4.93
N LYS A 837 16.76 -7.15 5.39
CA LYS A 837 17.88 -6.29 4.99
C LYS A 837 18.22 -6.37 3.51
N ALA A 838 17.88 -7.48 2.84
CA ALA A 838 18.05 -7.64 1.39
C ALA A 838 16.96 -6.91 0.60
N LYS A 839 16.07 -6.17 1.27
CA LYS A 839 14.99 -5.36 0.67
C LYS A 839 14.91 -3.94 1.25
N MET A 840 16.05 -3.37 1.64
CA MET A 840 16.16 -1.99 2.14
C MET A 840 16.94 -1.06 1.17
N PRO A 841 16.38 -0.69 0.00
CA PRO A 841 17.07 0.17 -0.97
C PRO A 841 17.25 1.64 -0.52
N VAL A 842 16.32 2.20 0.25
CA VAL A 842 16.40 3.60 0.71
C VAL A 842 17.47 3.71 1.81
N LYS A 843 17.39 2.88 2.85
CA LYS A 843 18.43 2.79 3.87
C LYS A 843 19.80 2.45 3.28
N TRP A 844 19.86 1.61 2.22
CA TRP A 844 21.12 1.39 1.49
C TRP A 844 21.71 2.71 0.99
N PHE A 845 20.92 3.54 0.31
CA PHE A 845 21.38 4.83 -0.20
C PHE A 845 21.78 5.81 0.92
N GLU A 846 21.01 5.88 2.00
CA GLU A 846 21.32 6.74 3.16
C GLU A 846 22.64 6.37 3.86
N CYS A 847 22.93 5.07 3.96
CA CYS A 847 24.09 4.55 4.67
C CYS A 847 25.35 4.42 3.79
N LEU A 848 25.25 4.64 2.48
CA LEU A 848 26.27 4.29 1.49
C LEU A 848 27.53 5.16 1.50
N LEU A 849 27.36 6.47 1.71
CA LEU A 849 28.34 7.52 1.42
C LEU A 849 28.72 8.35 2.64
#